data_AF-A0A4X1SKX6-F1
#
_entry.id   AF-A0A4X1SKX6-F1
#
_cell.length_a   1.000
_cell.length_b   1.000
_cell.length_c   1.000
_cell.angle_alpha   90.00
_cell.angle_beta   90.00
_cell.angle_gamma   90.00
#
_symmetry.space_group_name_H-M   'P 1'
#
loop_
_entity.id
_entity.type
_entity.pdbx_description
1 polymer ?
#
loop_
_entity_poly.entity_id
_entity_poly.type
_entity_poly.pdbx_seq_one_letter_code
_entity_poly.pdbx_strand_id
1 'polypeptide(L)'
;APEAPHEDASPMTLMDKGENELTGSASEESQETTTSTIITTTVITTEQAPALCSVSFSDPEGYIDSNDYPPLPLNNFLECTYNVTVYTGYGVELQVKSVNLSEGELLSIRGVDGSSLTILANHTLLVEGQVIRSPTNSISVYFRTFQDDGLGTFQLHYQAFMLSCNFPRRPDYGDVTVMDLHSGGVAHFHCHLGYELQGAKTLTCINASKPHWSSQEPICSAPCGGAVHNATIGRVLSPSHSGNASGSQFCVWTIEAPEGQKLHLHFERLSLHEKDRMMVYSGLTNKSALLYDSLQTESVPFEGLLSDGHTIRIEFMSDQARAVSAFNIRFEAFEKGHCYEPYIQNGNFTTSDPTYNIGTIVEFTCDPGHSLEQGPAIIECINMRDPYWNDTEPLCRAMCGGELSAVAGVVLSPNWPEPYVEGEDCIWKIHVGEEKRIFLDIQFLNLSNSDILTVYDGDEVMPHILGQYLGNSGPQKLYSSTPDLTIQFHSDPAGLIFGKGQGFIINYIEVSRNDSCSDLPEIQNGWKTTSHTELVRGARITYQCDPGYDIVGSDTLTCQWDLSWSSDPPFCEKIMYCTDPGEVDHSTRLISDPVLLVGTTIQYTCNPGFVLEGSSLLTCYSRETGTPIWTSRLPHCVSEESLACDNPGLPENGYQILYKRLYLPGESLTFMCYEGFELMGEVTIRCILGQPSHWNGPLPVCKVNQDSFEHALEAEAAAETSLEGGNMALAIFIPVLIISLLLGGAYIYITRCRYYSSLRLPLVYSHPYSQITVETEFDNPIYETGETREYEVSI
;
A
#
# COMPACT_ATOMS: atom_id res chain seq x y z
N ALA A 1 57.01 65.50 42.30
CA ALA A 1 57.55 65.26 43.65
C ALA A 1 56.65 64.22 44.32
N PRO A 2 57.20 63.08 44.74
CA PRO A 2 56.47 61.91 45.21
C PRO A 2 56.25 61.96 46.72
N GLU A 3 55.25 61.24 47.25
CA GLU A 3 55.40 60.43 48.48
C GLU A 3 54.15 59.59 48.76
N ALA A 4 54.41 58.31 49.02
CA ALA A 4 53.53 57.19 49.39
C ALA A 4 53.07 57.31 50.88
N PRO A 5 52.37 56.35 51.57
CA PRO A 5 52.25 54.90 51.25
C PRO A 5 50.99 54.10 51.72
N HIS A 6 51.03 52.78 51.44
CA HIS A 6 50.41 51.59 52.08
C HIS A 6 48.87 51.35 51.99
N GLU A 7 48.43 50.34 51.20
CA GLU A 7 47.96 48.96 51.55
C GLU A 7 46.44 48.92 51.84
N ASP A 8 45.58 48.00 51.35
CA ASP A 8 45.76 46.62 50.90
C ASP A 8 44.54 46.10 50.09
N ALA A 9 44.75 44.99 49.36
CA ALA A 9 43.81 43.94 48.90
C ALA A 9 42.70 44.20 47.83
N SER A 10 42.83 43.56 46.65
CA SER A 10 41.74 43.01 45.82
C SER A 10 42.29 41.97 44.82
N PRO A 11 41.59 40.84 44.53
CA PRO A 11 42.19 39.66 43.93
C PRO A 11 42.02 39.49 42.41
N MET A 12 42.95 38.69 41.88
CA MET A 12 43.09 38.04 40.57
C MET A 12 41.88 37.18 40.13
N THR A 13 41.65 37.05 38.81
CA THR A 13 41.90 35.78 38.08
C THR A 13 41.88 35.94 36.54
N LEU A 14 43.08 35.81 35.96
CA LEU A 14 43.39 35.37 34.59
C LEU A 14 42.85 33.93 34.37
N MET A 15 42.31 33.55 33.21
CA MET A 15 42.96 33.16 31.94
C MET A 15 44.01 32.04 32.07
N ASP A 16 43.67 30.87 31.51
CA ASP A 16 44.64 29.82 31.16
C ASP A 16 44.65 29.63 29.62
N LYS A 17 45.85 29.56 29.07
CA LYS A 17 46.18 29.46 27.64
C LYS A 17 47.39 28.52 27.57
N GLY A 18 47.31 27.46 26.78
CA GLY A 18 48.42 26.53 26.57
C GLY A 18 48.67 26.28 25.08
N GLU A 19 49.67 26.97 24.54
CA GLU A 19 50.50 26.52 23.40
C GLU A 19 51.93 26.39 23.93
N ASN A 20 52.67 25.37 23.50
CA ASN A 20 54.12 25.30 23.74
C ASN A 20 54.82 24.61 22.57
N GLU A 21 55.46 25.42 21.72
CA GLU A 21 56.73 25.09 21.08
C GLU A 21 57.84 25.85 21.82
N LEU A 22 58.93 25.17 22.17
CA LEU A 22 60.19 25.86 22.51
C LEU A 22 61.39 24.97 22.21
N THR A 23 62.22 25.46 21.29
CA THR A 23 63.63 25.09 21.09
C THR A 23 64.53 25.95 21.97
N GLY A 24 65.61 25.37 22.51
CA GLY A 24 66.70 26.08 23.18
C GLY A 24 67.98 25.25 23.26
N SER A 25 69.09 25.83 22.79
CA SER A 25 70.43 25.27 22.52
C SER A 25 71.45 25.39 23.67
N ALA A 26 72.49 24.54 23.68
CA ALA A 26 73.90 24.80 24.09
C ALA A 26 74.72 23.48 23.93
N SER A 27 75.64 23.30 22.96
CA SER A 27 77.07 23.69 22.86
C SER A 27 78.10 22.82 23.60
N GLU A 28 79.15 22.45 22.86
CA GLU A 28 80.52 21.99 23.23
C GLU A 28 80.89 20.48 23.29
N GLU A 29 81.52 20.06 22.18
CA GLU A 29 82.76 19.28 21.97
C GLU A 29 83.13 18.00 22.75
N SER A 30 83.13 16.90 21.95
CA SER A 30 84.17 15.86 21.80
C SER A 30 84.43 14.85 22.93
N GLN A 31 84.16 13.56 22.66
CA GLN A 31 85.23 12.57 22.45
C GLN A 31 84.69 11.17 22.07
N GLU A 32 85.26 10.68 20.97
CA GLU A 32 85.60 9.30 20.60
C GLU A 32 84.55 8.18 20.59
N THR A 33 84.25 7.80 19.35
CA THR A 33 83.57 6.62 18.81
C THR A 33 84.32 5.31 19.07
N THR A 34 83.59 4.25 19.46
CA THR A 34 83.90 2.87 19.07
C THR A 34 82.81 2.34 18.16
N THR A 35 83.21 2.04 16.93
CA THR A 35 82.39 1.57 15.81
C THR A 35 81.92 0.13 16.04
N SER A 36 80.62 -0.13 15.97
CA SER A 36 80.11 -1.44 15.57
C SER A 36 79.44 -1.29 14.21
N THR A 37 80.03 -1.92 13.20
CA THR A 37 79.56 -1.86 11.83
C THR A 37 78.35 -2.78 11.69
N ILE A 38 77.15 -2.22 11.55
CA ILE A 38 75.99 -2.95 11.02
C ILE A 38 75.92 -2.60 9.55
N ILE A 39 76.10 -3.61 8.69
CA ILE A 39 75.98 -3.48 7.25
C ILE A 39 74.49 -3.40 6.92
N THR A 40 73.99 -2.20 6.64
CA THR A 40 72.64 -2.00 6.10
C THR A 40 72.71 -2.16 4.58
N THR A 41 72.31 -3.31 4.05
CA THR A 41 72.02 -3.47 2.62
C THR A 41 70.81 -2.61 2.27
N THR A 42 71.04 -1.48 1.60
CA THR A 42 69.98 -0.71 0.95
C THR A 42 69.55 -1.45 -0.31
N VAL A 43 68.37 -2.07 -0.26
CA VAL A 43 67.68 -2.55 -1.47
C VAL A 43 67.12 -1.30 -2.15
N ILE A 44 67.73 -0.89 -3.25
CA ILE A 44 67.15 0.13 -4.14
C ILE A 44 66.08 -0.58 -4.96
N THR A 45 64.82 -0.57 -4.50
CA THR A 45 63.69 -0.91 -5.36
C THR A 45 63.45 0.27 -6.30
N THR A 46 63.83 0.13 -7.57
CA THR A 46 63.38 1.03 -8.63
C THR A 46 61.88 0.82 -8.81
N GLU A 47 61.02 1.68 -8.26
CA GLU A 47 59.60 1.69 -8.66
C GLU A 47 59.54 2.06 -10.15
N GLN A 48 58.93 1.18 -10.94
CA GLN A 48 58.71 1.36 -12.37
C GLN A 48 57.45 2.20 -12.61
N ALA A 49 57.51 3.15 -13.54
CA ALA A 49 56.42 4.09 -13.84
C ALA A 49 55.24 3.41 -14.56
N PRO A 50 53.98 3.72 -14.20
CA PRO A 50 52.79 3.10 -14.81
C PRO A 50 52.65 3.38 -16.30
N ALA A 51 52.02 2.43 -17.02
CA ALA A 51 51.52 2.68 -18.37
C ALA A 51 50.18 3.43 -18.26
N LEU A 52 50.13 4.66 -18.77
CA LEU A 52 48.94 5.53 -18.70
C LEU A 52 48.12 5.46 -19.99
N CYS A 53 46.81 5.26 -19.86
CA CYS A 53 45.87 5.37 -20.96
C CYS A 53 44.81 6.44 -20.63
N SER A 54 44.48 7.29 -21.61
CA SER A 54 43.50 8.38 -21.43
C SER A 54 42.66 8.52 -22.69
N VAL A 55 41.34 8.38 -22.55
CA VAL A 55 40.37 8.42 -23.65
C VAL A 55 39.27 9.42 -23.30
N SER A 56 38.88 10.26 -24.26
CA SER A 56 37.82 11.24 -24.06
C SER A 56 36.67 11.04 -25.05
N PHE A 57 35.44 11.08 -24.56
CA PHE A 57 34.21 10.98 -25.33
C PHE A 57 33.41 12.29 -25.25
N SER A 58 32.79 12.68 -26.36
CA SER A 58 31.98 13.91 -26.47
C SER A 58 30.57 13.70 -27.02
N ASP A 59 30.24 12.48 -27.42
CA ASP A 59 28.93 12.14 -27.95
C ASP A 59 27.87 12.17 -26.84
N PRO A 60 26.59 12.42 -27.18
CA PRO A 60 25.51 12.44 -26.18
C PRO A 60 25.19 11.05 -25.63
N GLU A 61 25.58 9.98 -26.31
CA GLU A 61 25.37 8.60 -25.88
C GLU A 61 26.48 7.71 -26.45
N GLY A 62 26.90 6.70 -25.70
CA GLY A 62 27.87 5.73 -26.17
C GLY A 62 28.24 4.69 -25.12
N TYR A 63 29.26 3.88 -25.43
CA TYR A 63 29.75 2.82 -24.54
C TYR A 63 31.23 3.02 -24.24
N ILE A 64 31.62 2.70 -23.00
CA ILE A 64 33.01 2.59 -22.55
C ILE A 64 33.26 1.11 -22.31
N ASP A 65 34.07 0.51 -23.17
CA ASP A 65 34.50 -0.89 -23.06
C ASP A 65 36.00 -0.95 -22.75
N SER A 66 36.37 -1.78 -21.77
CA SER A 66 37.78 -2.05 -21.44
C SER A 66 38.55 -2.70 -22.60
N ASN A 67 37.88 -3.37 -23.52
CA ASN A 67 38.49 -4.13 -24.63
C ASN A 67 38.90 -3.26 -25.84
N ASP A 68 38.33 -2.06 -25.98
CA ASP A 68 38.49 -1.23 -27.18
C ASP A 68 39.85 -0.48 -27.23
N TYR A 69 40.60 -0.44 -26.12
CA TYR A 69 41.89 0.26 -26.05
C TYR A 69 42.99 -0.57 -25.36
N PRO A 70 43.59 -1.57 -26.04
CA PRO A 70 44.77 -2.23 -25.52
C PRO A 70 46.05 -1.46 -25.90
N PRO A 71 46.82 -0.96 -24.93
CA PRO A 71 48.26 -0.94 -25.07
C PRO A 71 48.85 -2.00 -24.14
N LEU A 72 49.43 -3.05 -24.73
CA LEU A 72 50.44 -3.87 -24.05
C LEU A 72 51.63 -2.97 -23.69
N PRO A 73 52.15 -3.09 -22.46
CA PRO A 73 53.58 -3.33 -22.35
C PRO A 73 53.94 -4.42 -21.32
N LEU A 74 55.00 -5.16 -21.64
CA LEU A 74 55.68 -6.09 -20.75
C LEU A 74 56.18 -5.33 -19.51
N ASN A 75 55.73 -5.73 -18.31
CA ASN A 75 56.25 -5.46 -16.95
C ASN A 75 55.64 -4.34 -16.07
N ASN A 76 54.54 -3.65 -16.41
CA ASN A 76 54.00 -2.56 -15.55
C ASN A 76 52.50 -2.69 -15.22
N PHE A 77 52.04 -2.05 -14.14
CA PHE A 77 50.60 -1.85 -13.84
C PHE A 77 49.99 -0.80 -14.77
N LEU A 78 48.74 -1.03 -15.22
CA LEU A 78 48.02 -0.17 -16.18
C LEU A 78 47.08 0.75 -15.42
N GLU A 79 47.13 2.05 -15.73
CA GLU A 79 46.17 3.04 -15.24
C GLU A 79 45.47 3.74 -16.40
N CYS A 80 44.17 3.61 -16.45
CA CYS A 80 43.31 4.10 -17.53
C CYS A 80 42.29 5.10 -17.01
N THR A 81 42.16 6.23 -17.69
CA THR A 81 41.18 7.28 -17.40
C THR A 81 40.30 7.55 -18.61
N TYR A 82 38.99 7.30 -18.48
CA TYR A 82 38.00 7.57 -19.52
C TYR A 82 37.18 8.78 -19.12
N ASN A 83 37.25 9.87 -19.88
CA ASN A 83 36.55 11.12 -19.60
C ASN A 83 35.40 11.30 -20.58
N VAL A 84 34.16 11.36 -20.11
CA VAL A 84 33.01 11.71 -20.94
C VAL A 84 32.62 13.16 -20.63
N THR A 85 32.51 14.00 -21.65
CA THR A 85 32.10 15.40 -21.49
C THR A 85 31.03 15.75 -22.50
N VAL A 86 29.86 16.16 -22.02
CA VAL A 86 28.69 16.55 -22.84
C VAL A 86 28.52 18.08 -22.83
N TYR A 87 27.51 18.55 -23.56
CA TYR A 87 27.17 19.98 -23.66
C TYR A 87 26.69 20.54 -22.31
N THR A 88 26.86 21.85 -22.11
CA THR A 88 26.49 22.52 -20.84
C THR A 88 24.97 22.48 -20.61
N GLY A 89 24.56 22.41 -19.34
CA GLY A 89 23.16 22.20 -18.96
C GLY A 89 22.74 20.72 -18.97
N TYR A 90 23.65 19.82 -19.34
CA TYR A 90 23.45 18.38 -19.35
C TYR A 90 24.59 17.70 -18.59
N GLY A 91 24.29 16.58 -17.95
CA GLY A 91 25.21 15.72 -17.22
C GLY A 91 25.32 14.37 -17.93
N VAL A 92 26.19 13.52 -17.43
CA VAL A 92 26.41 12.17 -17.94
C VAL A 92 25.86 11.18 -16.93
N GLU A 93 24.92 10.36 -17.40
CA GLU A 93 24.39 9.22 -16.69
C GLU A 93 25.12 7.97 -17.18
N LEU A 94 25.79 7.27 -16.28
CA LEU A 94 26.50 6.01 -16.53
C LEU A 94 25.70 4.85 -15.98
N GLN A 95 25.27 3.94 -16.85
CA GLN A 95 24.69 2.65 -16.50
C GLN A 95 25.74 1.55 -16.59
N VAL A 96 25.88 0.79 -15.51
CA VAL A 96 26.76 -0.37 -15.44
C VAL A 96 26.11 -1.55 -16.17
N LYS A 97 26.72 -2.02 -17.27
CA LYS A 97 26.23 -3.19 -18.03
C LYS A 97 26.91 -4.47 -17.58
N SER A 98 28.22 -4.45 -17.41
CA SER A 98 28.97 -5.60 -16.87
C SER A 98 30.24 -5.12 -16.20
N VAL A 99 30.60 -5.72 -15.07
CA VAL A 99 31.85 -5.48 -14.35
C VAL A 99 32.32 -6.80 -13.80
N ASN A 100 33.50 -7.25 -14.23
CA ASN A 100 34.16 -8.45 -13.77
C ASN A 100 35.63 -8.13 -13.53
N LEU A 101 35.98 -7.80 -12.28
CA LEU A 101 37.30 -7.35 -11.87
C LEU A 101 38.06 -8.49 -11.18
N SER A 102 39.36 -8.61 -11.43
CA SER A 102 40.24 -9.58 -10.74
C SER A 102 40.77 -9.04 -9.40
N GLU A 103 41.30 -9.93 -8.55
CA GLU A 103 41.81 -9.54 -7.22
C GLU A 103 42.94 -8.52 -7.32
N GLY A 104 42.70 -7.30 -6.81
CA GLY A 104 43.65 -6.19 -6.84
C GLY A 104 43.35 -5.10 -7.86
N GLU A 105 42.40 -5.32 -8.78
CA GLU A 105 41.96 -4.28 -9.73
C GLU A 105 41.05 -3.25 -9.06
N LEU A 106 41.20 -1.99 -9.48
CA LEU A 106 40.44 -0.86 -8.95
C LEU A 106 39.69 -0.15 -10.08
N LEU A 107 38.37 -0.16 -10.00
CA LEU A 107 37.50 0.69 -10.81
C LEU A 107 36.86 1.76 -9.91
N SER A 108 36.95 3.03 -10.31
CA SER A 108 36.30 4.14 -9.62
C SER A 108 35.71 5.12 -10.60
N ILE A 109 34.46 5.50 -10.39
CA ILE A 109 33.78 6.52 -11.16
C ILE A 109 33.85 7.83 -10.38
N ARG A 110 34.35 8.88 -11.03
CA ARG A 110 34.66 10.18 -10.44
C ARG A 110 33.91 11.29 -11.16
N GLY A 111 33.24 12.15 -10.40
CA GLY A 111 32.61 13.37 -10.89
C GLY A 111 33.54 14.56 -10.73
N VAL A 112 33.33 15.60 -11.53
CA VAL A 112 33.98 16.90 -11.30
C VAL A 112 33.08 17.71 -10.38
N ASP A 113 33.57 18.10 -9.20
CA ASP A 113 32.89 19.05 -8.32
C ASP A 113 33.82 20.22 -8.00
N GLY A 114 33.55 21.39 -8.59
CA GLY A 114 34.46 22.53 -8.53
C GLY A 114 35.76 22.25 -9.30
N SER A 115 36.90 22.27 -8.60
CA SER A 115 38.25 22.04 -9.17
C SER A 115 38.85 20.67 -8.82
N SER A 116 38.13 19.82 -8.07
CA SER A 116 38.58 18.49 -7.66
C SER A 116 37.69 17.37 -8.20
N LEU A 117 38.28 16.18 -8.34
CA LEU A 117 37.56 14.97 -8.72
C LEU A 117 37.04 14.26 -7.47
N THR A 118 35.72 14.11 -7.35
CA THR A 118 35.06 13.41 -6.26
C THR A 118 34.71 11.99 -6.68
N ILE A 119 34.91 11.00 -5.81
CA ILE A 119 34.55 9.60 -6.12
C ILE A 119 33.05 9.46 -5.93
N LEU A 120 32.32 9.17 -7.01
CA LEU A 120 30.87 8.92 -7.00
C LEU A 120 30.55 7.46 -6.69
N ALA A 121 31.37 6.53 -7.18
CA ALA A 121 31.28 5.11 -6.87
C ALA A 121 32.65 4.44 -6.94
N ASN A 122 32.88 3.46 -6.07
CA ASN A 122 34.06 2.59 -6.10
C ASN A 122 33.66 1.19 -6.62
N HIS A 123 34.65 0.32 -6.81
CA HIS A 123 34.46 -1.07 -7.23
C HIS A 123 33.46 -1.89 -6.38
N THR A 124 33.26 -1.59 -5.08
CA THR A 124 32.29 -2.31 -4.24
C THR A 124 30.83 -1.90 -4.47
N LEU A 125 30.59 -0.74 -5.10
CA LEU A 125 29.24 -0.19 -5.35
C LEU A 125 28.81 -0.32 -6.83
N LEU A 126 29.64 -0.95 -7.67
CA LEU A 126 29.39 -1.11 -9.11
C LEU A 126 28.81 -2.49 -9.41
N VAL A 127 27.48 -2.60 -9.30
CA VAL A 127 26.70 -3.81 -9.65
C VAL A 127 26.02 -3.61 -11.01
N GLU A 128 25.78 -4.69 -11.75
CA GLU A 128 25.02 -4.66 -13.00
C GLU A 128 23.65 -3.99 -12.81
N GLY A 129 23.32 -3.05 -13.69
CA GLY A 129 22.09 -2.25 -13.64
C GLY A 129 22.20 -0.96 -12.81
N GLN A 130 23.27 -0.76 -12.04
CA GLN A 130 23.49 0.47 -11.27
C GLN A 130 23.62 1.68 -12.19
N VAL A 131 22.98 2.79 -11.83
CA VAL A 131 23.01 4.06 -12.57
C VAL A 131 23.69 5.13 -11.72
N ILE A 132 24.70 5.80 -12.30
CA ILE A 132 25.50 6.83 -11.63
C ILE A 132 25.43 8.12 -12.44
N ARG A 133 25.00 9.21 -11.81
CA ARG A 133 24.85 10.51 -12.46
C ARG A 133 25.96 11.46 -12.06
N SER A 134 26.51 12.17 -13.04
CA SER A 134 27.52 13.18 -12.79
C SER A 134 26.89 14.47 -12.22
N PRO A 135 27.58 15.16 -11.29
CA PRO A 135 27.13 16.44 -10.74
C PRO A 135 27.33 17.62 -11.72
N THR A 136 28.09 17.40 -12.79
CA THR A 136 28.46 18.38 -13.82
C THR A 136 28.37 17.75 -15.20
N ASN A 137 28.63 18.51 -16.26
CA ASN A 137 28.67 18.01 -17.64
C ASN A 137 29.82 17.04 -17.97
N SER A 138 30.61 16.62 -16.97
CA SER A 138 31.75 15.73 -17.17
C SER A 138 31.81 14.64 -16.10
N ILE A 139 32.19 13.43 -16.51
CA ILE A 139 32.43 12.28 -15.63
C ILE A 139 33.70 11.56 -16.08
N SER A 140 34.43 11.02 -15.10
CA SER A 140 35.72 10.36 -15.31
C SER A 140 35.68 8.96 -14.71
N VAL A 141 35.97 7.94 -15.51
CA VAL A 141 36.09 6.55 -15.06
C VAL A 141 37.58 6.23 -14.97
N TYR A 142 38.04 5.92 -13.76
CA TYR A 142 39.41 5.57 -13.48
C TYR A 142 39.53 4.07 -13.18
N PHE A 143 40.32 3.37 -13.98
CA PHE A 143 40.59 1.95 -13.88
C PHE A 143 42.08 1.68 -13.68
N ARG A 144 42.43 0.78 -12.76
CA ARG A 144 43.81 0.38 -12.47
C ARG A 144 43.89 -1.13 -12.28
N THR A 145 44.88 -1.78 -12.90
CA THR A 145 45.08 -3.25 -12.83
C THR A 145 46.55 -3.64 -12.63
N PHE A 146 46.80 -4.78 -11.96
CA PHE A 146 48.11 -5.35 -11.64
C PHE A 146 48.27 -6.73 -12.29
N GLN A 147 49.47 -7.07 -12.76
CA GLN A 147 49.68 -8.10 -13.81
C GLN A 147 49.62 -9.58 -13.36
N ASP A 148 48.90 -9.97 -12.31
CA ASP A 148 49.04 -11.33 -11.74
C ASP A 148 47.90 -12.33 -11.95
N ASP A 149 46.74 -11.97 -12.50
CA ASP A 149 45.82 -12.95 -13.10
C ASP A 149 44.75 -12.20 -13.90
N GLY A 150 44.50 -12.60 -15.16
CA GLY A 150 43.43 -12.13 -16.06
C GLY A 150 42.96 -10.67 -15.96
N LEU A 151 43.12 -9.88 -17.04
CA LEU A 151 42.52 -8.53 -17.11
C LEU A 151 41.01 -8.59 -16.86
N GLY A 152 40.54 -7.86 -15.85
CA GLY A 152 39.12 -7.67 -15.65
C GLY A 152 38.48 -6.93 -16.81
N THR A 153 37.20 -7.18 -17.02
CA THR A 153 36.42 -6.58 -18.10
C THR A 153 35.30 -5.75 -17.51
N PHE A 154 35.07 -4.57 -18.09
CA PHE A 154 33.92 -3.76 -17.76
C PHE A 154 33.33 -3.11 -18.99
N GLN A 155 32.00 -2.97 -18.98
CA GLN A 155 31.24 -2.26 -20.00
C GLN A 155 30.28 -1.29 -19.31
N LEU A 156 30.41 -0.02 -19.67
CA LEU A 156 29.58 1.07 -19.14
C LEU A 156 28.87 1.75 -20.30
N HIS A 157 27.56 1.94 -20.20
CA HIS A 157 26.77 2.72 -21.15
C HIS A 157 26.60 4.12 -20.59
N TYR A 158 26.94 5.16 -21.36
CA TYR A 158 26.73 6.54 -20.96
C TYR A 158 25.69 7.21 -21.84
N GLN A 159 24.87 8.06 -21.24
CA GLN A 159 23.92 8.92 -21.93
C GLN A 159 23.84 10.31 -21.29
N ALA A 160 23.54 11.33 -22.09
CA ALA A 160 23.35 12.69 -21.65
C ALA A 160 21.98 12.83 -20.98
N PHE A 161 21.96 13.38 -19.76
CA PHE A 161 20.73 13.71 -19.04
C PHE A 161 20.69 15.20 -18.72
N MET A 162 19.50 15.79 -18.59
CA MET A 162 19.40 17.22 -18.34
C MET A 162 19.76 17.56 -16.89
N LEU A 163 20.65 18.52 -16.67
CA LEU A 163 20.96 19.02 -15.33
C LEU A 163 19.98 20.13 -14.95
N SER A 164 19.69 20.20 -13.67
CA SER A 164 18.80 21.20 -13.08
C SER A 164 19.56 22.05 -12.07
N CYS A 165 19.14 23.32 -11.92
CA CYS A 165 19.52 24.12 -10.76
C CYS A 165 18.98 23.46 -9.47
N ASN A 166 19.69 23.63 -8.36
CA ASN A 166 19.18 23.21 -7.05
C ASN A 166 17.88 23.96 -6.73
N PHE A 167 16.96 23.30 -6.02
CA PHE A 167 15.75 23.97 -5.55
C PHE A 167 16.13 25.17 -4.66
N PRO A 168 15.70 26.40 -5.00
CA PRO A 168 16.08 27.58 -4.25
C PRO A 168 15.50 27.50 -2.84
N ARG A 169 16.27 27.97 -1.85
CA ARG A 169 15.78 27.96 -0.47
C ARG A 169 14.63 28.94 -0.32
N ARG A 170 13.57 28.51 0.37
CA ARG A 170 12.47 29.39 0.76
C ARG A 170 13.02 30.46 1.73
N PRO A 171 12.80 31.77 1.47
CA PRO A 171 13.21 32.82 2.40
C PRO A 171 12.47 32.68 3.73
N ASP A 172 13.14 33.00 4.83
CA ASP A 172 12.46 33.13 6.12
C ASP A 172 11.36 34.20 6.01
N TYR A 173 10.13 33.86 6.38
CA TYR A 173 8.95 34.73 6.26
C TYR A 173 8.59 35.14 4.81
N GLY A 174 8.88 34.27 3.85
CA GLY A 174 8.45 34.39 2.46
C GLY A 174 8.20 33.05 1.78
N ASP A 175 7.83 33.11 0.51
CA ASP A 175 7.61 31.95 -0.32
C ASP A 175 8.28 32.11 -1.70
N VAL A 176 8.55 30.97 -2.35
CA VAL A 176 9.16 30.90 -3.66
C VAL A 176 8.30 30.06 -4.59
N THR A 177 7.93 30.63 -5.73
CA THR A 177 7.24 29.89 -6.80
C THR A 177 8.24 29.60 -7.91
N VAL A 178 8.58 28.32 -8.08
CA VAL A 178 9.52 27.85 -9.09
C VAL A 178 8.74 27.38 -10.31
N MET A 179 8.97 28.03 -11.46
CA MET A 179 8.28 27.68 -12.71
C MET A 179 8.99 26.52 -13.42
N ASP A 180 10.32 26.50 -13.39
CA ASP A 180 11.17 25.46 -13.97
C ASP A 180 12.56 25.53 -13.32
N LEU A 181 13.21 24.36 -13.17
CA LEU A 181 14.55 24.20 -12.60
C LEU A 181 15.61 23.98 -13.67
N HIS A 182 15.20 23.72 -14.92
CA HIS A 182 16.10 23.55 -16.04
C HIS A 182 16.70 24.88 -16.50
N SER A 183 17.71 24.80 -17.38
CA SER A 183 18.37 25.99 -17.93
C SER A 183 17.36 26.95 -18.58
N GLY A 184 17.34 28.22 -18.15
CA GLY A 184 16.35 29.22 -18.57
C GLY A 184 15.09 29.27 -17.70
N GLY A 185 14.93 28.35 -16.75
CA GLY A 185 13.85 28.33 -15.77
C GLY A 185 13.92 29.50 -14.79
N VAL A 186 12.76 29.85 -14.22
CA VAL A 186 12.57 31.07 -13.45
C VAL A 186 11.94 30.78 -12.09
N ALA A 187 12.50 31.37 -11.03
CA ALA A 187 11.94 31.35 -9.68
C ALA A 187 11.53 32.76 -9.24
N HIS A 188 10.32 32.92 -8.73
CA HIS A 188 9.80 34.18 -8.20
C HIS A 188 9.67 34.13 -6.69
N PHE A 189 10.15 35.17 -6.02
CA PHE A 189 10.17 35.27 -4.57
C PHE A 189 9.17 36.32 -4.09
N HIS A 190 8.45 35.98 -3.02
CA HIS A 190 7.40 36.78 -2.42
C HIS A 190 7.61 36.79 -0.91
N CYS A 191 7.42 37.93 -0.24
CA CYS A 191 7.46 38.00 1.21
C CYS A 191 6.05 37.98 1.79
N HIS A 192 5.90 37.45 3.00
CA HIS A 192 4.65 37.54 3.75
C HIS A 192 4.32 39.01 4.08
N LEU A 193 3.05 39.30 4.36
CA LEU A 193 2.58 40.65 4.68
C LEU A 193 3.38 41.26 5.85
N GLY A 194 3.86 42.49 5.67
CA GLY A 194 4.70 43.20 6.65
C GLY A 194 6.20 43.06 6.42
N TYR A 195 6.64 42.13 5.57
CA TYR A 195 8.05 42.00 5.16
C TYR A 195 8.30 42.59 3.78
N GLU A 196 9.49 43.15 3.59
CA GLU A 196 9.97 43.67 2.30
C GLU A 196 11.14 42.82 1.78
N LEU A 197 11.12 42.54 0.48
CA LEU A 197 12.11 41.69 -0.18
C LEU A 197 13.42 42.45 -0.42
N GLN A 198 14.50 42.01 0.21
CA GLN A 198 15.86 42.49 -0.05
C GLN A 198 16.58 41.53 -1.02
N GLY A 199 16.74 41.96 -2.27
CA GLY A 199 17.45 41.20 -3.31
C GLY A 199 16.68 41.16 -4.63
N ALA A 200 17.04 40.21 -5.49
CA ALA A 200 16.35 40.02 -6.76
C ALA A 200 15.01 39.31 -6.55
N LYS A 201 13.91 39.92 -7.01
CA LYS A 201 12.55 39.34 -6.96
C LYS A 201 12.42 38.06 -7.80
N THR A 202 13.25 37.93 -8.83
CA THR A 202 13.21 36.83 -9.77
C THR A 202 14.63 36.34 -10.04
N LEU A 203 14.83 35.03 -9.93
CA LEU A 203 16.09 34.37 -10.28
C LEU A 203 15.91 33.50 -11.52
N THR A 204 16.92 33.47 -12.38
CA THR A 204 16.94 32.66 -13.61
C THR A 204 18.04 31.62 -13.55
N CYS A 205 17.74 30.37 -13.90
CA CYS A 205 18.72 29.28 -13.92
C CYS A 205 19.67 29.44 -15.13
N ILE A 206 20.97 29.63 -14.86
CA ILE A 206 21.99 29.87 -15.88
C ILE A 206 22.56 28.55 -16.39
N ASN A 207 22.65 28.41 -17.71
CA ASN A 207 23.31 27.29 -18.36
C ASN A 207 24.82 27.33 -18.11
N ALA A 208 25.34 26.32 -17.42
CA ALA A 208 26.76 26.14 -17.11
C ALA A 208 27.09 24.64 -17.01
N SER A 209 28.36 24.30 -16.77
CA SER A 209 28.78 22.92 -16.46
C SER A 209 28.07 22.37 -15.22
N LYS A 210 27.82 23.24 -14.24
CA LYS A 210 26.91 23.04 -13.10
C LYS A 210 25.87 24.18 -13.12
N PRO A 211 24.61 23.92 -13.52
CA PRO A 211 23.58 24.94 -13.53
C PRO A 211 23.44 25.61 -12.16
N HIS A 212 23.35 26.94 -12.14
CA HIS A 212 23.21 27.73 -10.91
C HIS A 212 22.33 28.96 -11.15
N TRP A 213 21.78 29.52 -10.07
CA TRP A 213 20.92 30.70 -10.12
C TRP A 213 21.71 31.98 -10.42
N SER A 214 21.06 32.93 -11.08
CA SER A 214 21.64 34.21 -11.52
C SER A 214 22.22 35.08 -10.41
N SER A 215 21.69 34.98 -9.20
CA SER A 215 22.19 35.66 -8.01
C SER A 215 21.84 34.84 -6.77
N GLN A 216 22.32 35.29 -5.60
CA GLN A 216 21.92 34.72 -4.31
C GLN A 216 20.43 34.94 -4.05
N GLU A 217 19.87 34.05 -3.23
CA GLU A 217 18.47 34.09 -2.80
C GLU A 217 18.17 35.38 -2.01
N PRO A 218 17.03 36.05 -2.27
CA PRO A 218 16.64 37.25 -1.56
C PRO A 218 16.22 36.95 -0.12
N ILE A 219 16.31 37.95 0.75
CA ILE A 219 15.94 37.85 2.17
C ILE A 219 14.71 38.73 2.43
N CYS A 220 13.70 38.21 3.12
CA CYS A 220 12.56 39.00 3.56
C CYS A 220 12.88 39.65 4.91
N SER A 221 12.77 40.97 4.97
CA SER A 221 13.12 41.75 6.17
C SER A 221 11.99 42.71 6.56
N ALA A 222 11.71 42.84 7.85
CA ALA A 222 10.73 43.79 8.37
C ALA A 222 11.36 45.19 8.49
N PRO A 223 10.81 46.22 7.82
CA PRO A 223 11.37 47.57 7.83
C PRO A 223 11.11 48.30 9.15
N CYS A 224 12.06 49.16 9.56
CA CYS A 224 11.90 50.07 10.70
C CYS A 224 11.14 51.33 10.25
N GLY A 225 9.82 51.29 10.37
CA GLY A 225 8.93 52.40 10.00
C GLY A 225 8.48 52.37 8.53
N GLY A 226 7.55 53.27 8.20
CA GLY A 226 6.98 53.38 6.86
C GLY A 226 5.63 54.10 6.85
N ALA A 227 5.12 54.39 5.65
CA ALA A 227 3.79 54.94 5.44
C ALA A 227 3.01 54.04 4.49
N VAL A 228 1.81 53.62 4.91
CA VAL A 228 0.88 52.82 4.12
C VAL A 228 -0.35 53.67 3.85
N HIS A 229 -0.60 53.99 2.58
CA HIS A 229 -1.77 54.74 2.13
C HIS A 229 -2.81 53.81 1.51
N ASN A 230 -4.10 54.15 1.66
CA ASN A 230 -5.22 53.29 1.26
C ASN A 230 -5.09 51.86 1.80
N ALA A 231 -4.69 51.75 3.07
CA ALA A 231 -4.50 50.50 3.76
C ALA A 231 -5.84 49.79 3.99
N THR A 232 -6.00 48.56 3.48
CA THR A 232 -7.16 47.71 3.75
C THR A 232 -6.83 46.63 4.78
N ILE A 233 -5.69 45.96 4.61
CA ILE A 233 -5.18 44.94 5.53
C ILE A 233 -3.66 44.93 5.48
N GLY A 234 -3.00 44.63 6.59
CA GLY A 234 -1.56 44.45 6.62
C GLY A 234 -1.02 44.17 8.02
N ARG A 235 0.31 44.22 8.13
CA ARG A 235 1.02 43.92 9.38
C ARG A 235 2.13 44.92 9.66
N VAL A 236 2.34 45.21 10.93
CA VAL A 236 3.47 45.94 11.47
C VAL A 236 4.25 45.00 12.38
N LEU A 237 5.52 44.79 12.05
CA LEU A 237 6.36 43.76 12.66
C LEU A 237 7.55 44.38 13.36
N SER A 238 8.11 43.66 14.32
CA SER A 238 9.40 44.01 14.93
C SER A 238 10.48 44.12 13.84
N PRO A 239 11.20 45.25 13.74
CA PRO A 239 12.17 45.47 12.68
C PRO A 239 13.27 44.40 12.62
N SER A 240 13.60 43.93 11.42
CA SER A 240 14.72 43.00 11.23
C SER A 240 16.05 43.74 11.38
N HIS A 241 16.94 43.20 12.22
CA HIS A 241 18.26 43.82 12.44
C HIS A 241 19.18 43.59 11.24
N SER A 242 19.65 44.68 10.61
CA SER A 242 20.81 44.61 9.72
C SER A 242 22.08 44.73 10.58
N GLY A 243 23.04 43.80 10.41
CA GLY A 243 24.19 43.59 11.31
C GLY A 243 25.16 44.75 11.54
N ASN A 244 24.83 45.98 11.12
CA ASN A 244 25.65 47.19 11.24
C ASN A 244 25.02 48.33 12.07
N ALA A 245 23.83 48.15 12.66
CA ALA A 245 23.17 49.22 13.42
C ALA A 245 23.55 49.22 14.91
N SER A 246 24.64 49.91 15.26
CA SER A 246 25.05 50.18 16.64
C SER A 246 24.40 51.47 17.19
N GLY A 247 23.08 51.48 17.35
CA GLY A 247 22.38 52.64 17.91
C GLY A 247 20.95 52.35 18.37
N SER A 248 20.42 53.26 19.21
CA SER A 248 19.01 53.27 19.62
C SER A 248 18.10 53.33 18.39
N GLN A 249 17.13 52.43 18.33
CA GLN A 249 16.22 52.29 17.21
C GLN A 249 14.93 53.07 17.46
N PHE A 250 14.57 53.95 16.53
CA PHE A 250 13.31 54.70 16.56
C PHE A 250 12.56 54.46 15.25
N CYS A 251 11.46 53.73 15.32
CA CYS A 251 10.66 53.37 14.16
C CYS A 251 9.27 54.02 14.26
N VAL A 252 8.79 54.54 13.13
CA VAL A 252 7.46 55.16 13.05
C VAL A 252 6.72 54.59 11.85
N TRP A 253 5.56 53.99 12.11
CA TRP A 253 4.64 53.53 11.08
C TRP A 253 3.42 54.44 11.05
N THR A 254 2.99 54.81 9.87
CA THR A 254 1.76 55.58 9.62
C THR A 254 0.86 54.81 8.68
N ILE A 255 -0.38 54.58 9.08
CA ILE A 255 -1.36 53.78 8.36
C ILE A 255 -2.55 54.66 8.08
N GLU A 256 -2.92 54.80 6.81
CA GLU A 256 -4.04 55.60 6.34
C GLU A 256 -4.98 54.72 5.52
N ALA A 257 -6.17 54.47 6.08
CA ALA A 257 -7.25 53.76 5.45
C ALA A 257 -8.04 54.67 4.49
N PRO A 258 -8.83 54.09 3.55
CA PRO A 258 -9.79 54.84 2.75
C PRO A 258 -10.71 55.74 3.59
N GLU A 259 -11.11 56.89 3.02
CA GLU A 259 -12.00 57.83 3.71
C GLU A 259 -13.32 57.18 4.14
N GLY A 260 -13.74 57.44 5.38
CA GLY A 260 -14.98 56.88 5.96
C GLY A 260 -14.79 55.53 6.68
N GLN A 261 -13.60 54.95 6.64
CA GLN A 261 -13.27 53.73 7.37
C GLN A 261 -12.59 54.01 8.72
N LYS A 262 -12.65 53.03 9.62
CA LYS A 262 -11.84 52.96 10.84
C LYS A 262 -10.80 51.85 10.68
N LEU A 263 -9.70 51.97 11.42
CA LEU A 263 -8.68 50.93 11.54
C LEU A 263 -8.81 50.20 12.88
N HIS A 264 -8.79 48.87 12.83
CA HIS A 264 -8.64 47.98 13.97
C HIS A 264 -7.22 47.40 13.98
N LEU A 265 -6.57 47.40 15.14
CA LEU A 265 -5.26 46.80 15.36
C LEU A 265 -5.40 45.58 16.26
N HIS A 266 -5.07 44.42 15.73
CA HIS A 266 -5.01 43.17 16.47
C HIS A 266 -3.55 42.80 16.78
N PHE A 267 -3.26 42.57 18.06
CA PHE A 267 -1.91 42.28 18.54
C PHE A 267 -1.71 40.76 18.66
N GLU A 268 -1.20 40.13 17.60
CA GLU A 268 -0.93 38.69 17.60
C GLU A 268 0.26 38.32 18.51
N ARG A 269 1.22 39.23 18.64
CA ARG A 269 2.35 39.09 19.57
C ARG A 269 2.79 40.46 20.06
N LEU A 270 3.02 40.59 21.35
CA LEU A 270 3.63 41.78 21.94
C LEU A 270 4.49 41.36 23.14
N SER A 271 5.80 41.30 22.92
CA SER A 271 6.79 41.13 23.96
C SER A 271 7.81 42.24 23.82
N LEU A 272 7.79 43.18 24.76
CA LEU A 272 8.69 44.33 24.81
C LEU A 272 9.71 44.12 25.92
N HIS A 273 10.96 44.47 25.65
CA HIS A 273 12.01 44.54 26.68
C HIS A 273 11.70 45.67 27.68
N GLU A 274 12.18 45.57 28.92
CA GLU A 274 11.86 46.50 30.04
C GLU A 274 12.08 48.00 29.75
N LYS A 275 12.94 48.33 28.78
CA LYS A 275 13.30 49.71 28.40
C LYS A 275 12.72 50.15 27.05
N ASP A 276 12.09 49.23 26.34
CA ASP A 276 11.48 49.50 25.06
C ASP A 276 10.10 50.12 25.25
N ARG A 277 9.75 51.07 24.39
CA ARG A 277 8.48 51.78 24.47
C ARG A 277 7.74 51.70 23.14
N MET A 278 6.47 51.31 23.21
CA MET A 278 5.54 51.37 22.09
C MET A 278 4.39 52.32 22.41
N MET A 279 4.08 53.19 21.46
CA MET A 279 2.97 54.13 21.54
C MET A 279 2.12 54.05 20.28
N VAL A 280 0.80 54.04 20.44
CA VAL A 280 -0.16 54.01 19.33
C VAL A 280 -1.08 55.21 19.45
N TYR A 281 -1.23 55.95 18.35
CA TYR A 281 -2.06 57.13 18.27
C TYR A 281 -3.14 57.00 17.19
N SER A 282 -4.32 57.52 17.49
CA SER A 282 -5.50 57.67 16.63
C SER A 282 -5.35 58.91 15.73
N GLY A 283 -4.37 58.88 14.83
CA GLY A 283 -4.01 60.02 13.96
C GLY A 283 -2.61 59.90 13.35
N LEU A 284 -2.25 60.81 12.43
CA LEU A 284 -0.92 60.85 11.79
C LEU A 284 0.17 61.57 12.61
N THR A 285 -0.18 62.20 13.73
CA THR A 285 0.73 63.03 14.53
C THR A 285 0.79 62.58 15.97
N ASN A 286 1.91 62.82 16.65
CA ASN A 286 2.10 62.55 18.08
C ASN A 286 1.24 63.43 19.02
N LYS A 287 0.42 64.33 18.47
CA LYS A 287 -0.57 65.14 19.21
C LYS A 287 -1.98 64.57 19.14
N SER A 288 -2.20 63.53 18.33
CA SER A 288 -3.48 62.87 18.22
C SER A 288 -3.78 62.02 19.45
N ALA A 289 -5.01 61.52 19.57
CA ALA A 289 -5.43 60.79 20.77
C ALA A 289 -4.56 59.54 20.95
N LEU A 290 -4.00 59.36 22.15
CA LEU A 290 -3.19 58.21 22.51
C LEU A 290 -4.10 57.02 22.81
N LEU A 291 -3.97 55.95 22.03
CA LEU A 291 -4.74 54.71 22.20
C LEU A 291 -4.03 53.73 23.13
N TYR A 292 -2.70 53.65 23.05
CA TYR A 292 -1.89 52.73 23.86
C TYR A 292 -0.48 53.29 24.13
N ASP A 293 0.02 53.05 25.34
CA ASP A 293 1.38 53.37 25.78
C ASP A 293 1.89 52.29 26.73
N SER A 294 2.93 51.56 26.31
CA SER A 294 3.45 50.42 27.07
C SER A 294 4.01 50.79 28.45
N LEU A 295 4.28 52.07 28.72
CA LEU A 295 4.68 52.53 30.06
C LEU A 295 3.50 52.71 31.03
N GLN A 296 2.30 52.96 30.52
CA GLN A 296 1.11 53.20 31.33
C GLN A 296 0.31 51.92 31.55
N THR A 297 0.32 51.03 30.56
CA THR A 297 -0.46 49.79 30.53
C THR A 297 0.44 48.63 30.13
N GLU A 298 0.52 47.63 31.02
CA GLU A 298 1.40 46.46 30.87
C GLU A 298 0.87 45.46 29.82
N SER A 299 -0.44 45.43 29.58
CA SER A 299 -1.09 44.60 28.56
C SER A 299 -1.97 45.41 27.62
N VAL A 300 -2.11 44.95 26.37
CA VAL A 300 -3.04 45.48 25.38
C VAL A 300 -4.41 44.81 25.62
N PRO A 301 -5.54 45.53 25.41
CA PRO A 301 -6.85 44.90 25.43
C PRO A 301 -6.91 43.69 24.48
N PHE A 302 -7.59 42.62 24.90
CA PHE A 302 -7.68 41.40 24.10
C PHE A 302 -8.38 41.66 22.75
N GLU A 303 -9.40 42.52 22.75
CA GLU A 303 -10.10 43.01 21.56
C GLU A 303 -9.21 43.84 20.61
N GLY A 304 -7.96 44.15 20.99
CA GLY A 304 -7.08 45.02 20.22
C GLY A 304 -7.32 46.51 20.46
N LEU A 305 -6.90 47.35 19.50
CA LEU A 305 -7.08 48.80 19.56
C LEU A 305 -7.89 49.29 18.37
N LEU A 306 -8.88 50.14 18.64
CA LEU A 306 -9.70 50.76 17.62
C LEU A 306 -9.35 52.24 17.45
N SER A 307 -9.24 52.68 16.20
CA SER A 307 -9.07 54.11 15.88
C SER A 307 -10.39 54.87 15.78
N ASP A 308 -10.33 56.18 16.05
CA ASP A 308 -11.48 57.07 15.95
C ASP A 308 -11.78 57.49 14.50
N GLY A 309 -10.79 57.35 13.61
CA GLY A 309 -10.84 57.77 12.21
C GLY A 309 -10.06 56.83 11.30
N HIS A 310 -9.71 57.30 10.11
CA HIS A 310 -9.06 56.48 9.07
C HIS A 310 -7.53 56.47 9.17
N THR A 311 -6.93 56.93 10.28
CA THR A 311 -5.47 57.06 10.39
C THR A 311 -4.95 56.60 11.74
N ILE A 312 -3.82 55.88 11.72
CA ILE A 312 -3.10 55.42 12.90
C ILE A 312 -1.61 55.72 12.76
N ARG A 313 -0.95 56.04 13.88
CA ARG A 313 0.50 56.15 13.99
C ARG A 313 1.02 55.26 15.10
N ILE A 314 2.00 54.43 14.80
CA ILE A 314 2.67 53.54 15.75
C ILE A 314 4.12 54.01 15.87
N GLU A 315 4.56 54.26 17.10
CA GLU A 315 5.93 54.63 17.42
C GLU A 315 6.56 53.55 18.30
N PHE A 316 7.74 53.07 17.90
CA PHE A 316 8.53 52.12 18.66
C PHE A 316 9.91 52.70 18.93
N MET A 317 10.33 52.64 20.20
CA MET A 317 11.63 53.10 20.66
C MET A 317 12.32 51.95 21.38
N SER A 318 13.56 51.65 20.97
CA SER A 318 14.43 50.70 21.67
C SER A 318 15.83 51.29 21.86
N ASP A 319 16.41 51.06 23.03
CA ASP A 319 17.79 51.46 23.35
C ASP A 319 18.83 50.38 23.00
N GLN A 320 18.39 49.19 22.59
CA GLN A 320 19.26 48.04 22.35
C GLN A 320 19.61 47.84 20.87
N ALA A 321 20.85 47.40 20.61
CA ALA A 321 21.35 47.08 19.28
C ALA A 321 20.90 45.69 18.77
N ARG A 322 20.24 44.86 19.60
CA ARG A 322 19.68 43.55 19.22
C ARG A 322 18.19 43.53 19.57
N ALA A 323 17.36 43.12 18.61
CA ALA A 323 15.92 43.00 18.80
C ALA A 323 15.61 41.86 19.79
N VAL A 324 15.53 42.19 21.08
CA VAL A 324 14.94 41.31 22.11
C VAL A 324 13.41 41.43 22.09
N SER A 325 12.90 42.60 21.69
CA SER A 325 11.47 42.85 21.55
C SER A 325 10.91 42.24 20.26
N ALA A 326 9.83 41.48 20.42
CA ALA A 326 9.12 40.81 19.33
C ALA A 326 7.66 41.24 19.36
N PHE A 327 7.20 41.87 18.28
CA PHE A 327 5.81 42.25 18.12
C PHE A 327 5.32 42.02 16.69
N ASN A 328 4.03 41.69 16.59
CA ASN A 328 3.33 41.43 15.34
C ASN A 328 1.91 41.96 15.48
N ILE A 329 1.66 43.09 14.80
CA ILE A 329 0.41 43.84 14.87
C ILE A 329 -0.26 43.74 13.50
N ARG A 330 -1.37 43.03 13.43
CA ARG A 330 -2.24 43.01 12.25
C ARG A 330 -3.12 44.24 12.28
N PHE A 331 -3.31 44.89 11.15
CA PHE A 331 -4.26 45.98 11.01
C PHE A 331 -5.26 45.68 9.89
N GLU A 332 -6.48 46.15 10.07
CA GLU A 332 -7.57 46.03 9.12
C GLU A 332 -8.40 47.31 9.09
N ALA A 333 -8.80 47.72 7.89
CA ALA A 333 -9.70 48.83 7.68
C ALA A 333 -11.12 48.35 7.38
N PHE A 334 -12.09 48.90 8.10
CA PHE A 334 -13.49 48.52 8.00
C PHE A 334 -14.41 49.75 7.96
N GLU A 335 -15.57 49.60 7.32
CA GLU A 335 -16.52 50.70 7.12
C GLU A 335 -17.24 51.09 8.42
N LYS A 336 -17.51 52.39 8.56
CA LYS A 336 -18.27 52.91 9.71
C LYS A 336 -19.73 52.44 9.64
N GLY A 337 -20.18 51.71 10.66
CA GLY A 337 -21.54 51.17 10.73
C GLY A 337 -21.61 49.64 10.78
N HIS A 338 -20.45 48.99 10.77
CA HIS A 338 -20.28 47.53 10.90
C HIS A 338 -19.26 47.22 11.99
N CYS A 339 -19.28 45.99 12.50
CA CYS A 339 -18.21 45.51 13.36
C CYS A 339 -17.00 45.06 12.51
N TYR A 340 -15.80 45.04 13.10
CA TYR A 340 -14.59 44.58 12.42
C TYR A 340 -14.61 43.05 12.26
N GLU A 341 -13.89 42.50 11.27
CA GLU A 341 -13.78 41.04 11.09
C GLU A 341 -13.08 40.39 12.30
N PRO A 342 -13.71 39.45 13.02
CA PRO A 342 -13.07 38.79 14.16
C PRO A 342 -11.86 37.98 13.73
N TYR A 343 -10.88 37.87 14.63
CA TYR A 343 -9.70 37.04 14.40
C TYR A 343 -9.49 36.09 15.57
N ILE A 344 -9.20 34.83 15.23
CA ILE A 344 -8.85 33.78 16.18
C ILE A 344 -7.58 33.09 15.73
N GLN A 345 -6.64 32.91 16.66
CA GLN A 345 -5.40 32.17 16.42
C GLN A 345 -5.64 30.67 16.67
N ASN A 346 -5.14 29.79 15.80
CA ASN A 346 -5.30 28.33 15.88
C ASN A 346 -6.78 27.89 15.90
N GLY A 347 -7.59 28.53 15.07
CA GLY A 347 -9.00 28.22 14.91
C GLY A 347 -9.59 28.88 13.67
N ASN A 348 -10.88 28.65 13.49
CA ASN A 348 -11.70 29.21 12.44
C ASN A 348 -13.03 29.70 13.01
N PHE A 349 -13.76 30.51 12.26
CA PHE A 349 -15.07 30.99 12.66
C PHE A 349 -16.07 30.94 11.49
N THR A 350 -17.35 30.90 11.84
CA THR A 350 -18.45 31.00 10.89
C THR A 350 -19.30 32.22 11.23
N THR A 351 -19.78 32.92 10.20
CA THR A 351 -20.59 34.14 10.36
C THR A 351 -21.96 33.97 9.72
N SER A 352 -22.97 34.56 10.34
CA SER A 352 -24.33 34.66 9.79
C SER A 352 -24.46 35.66 8.64
N ASP A 353 -23.62 36.71 8.61
CA ASP A 353 -23.58 37.72 7.56
C ASP A 353 -22.13 38.20 7.35
N PRO A 354 -21.54 38.02 6.16
CA PRO A 354 -20.15 38.40 5.88
C PRO A 354 -19.90 39.91 5.83
N THR A 355 -20.94 40.75 5.88
CA THR A 355 -20.76 42.21 5.96
C THR A 355 -20.75 42.76 7.40
N TYR A 356 -20.79 41.87 8.41
CA TYR A 356 -20.69 42.20 9.84
C TYR A 356 -21.62 43.36 10.29
N ASN A 357 -22.85 43.34 9.80
CA ASN A 357 -23.90 44.29 10.17
C ASN A 357 -24.29 44.16 11.65
N ILE A 358 -24.99 45.17 12.16
CA ILE A 358 -25.62 45.07 13.49
C ILE A 358 -26.57 43.87 13.51
N GLY A 359 -26.43 43.00 14.52
CA GLY A 359 -27.14 41.74 14.67
C GLY A 359 -26.45 40.53 14.04
N THR A 360 -25.28 40.70 13.41
CA THR A 360 -24.45 39.58 12.96
C THR A 360 -23.93 38.79 14.15
N ILE A 361 -24.06 37.47 14.07
CA ILE A 361 -23.53 36.49 15.01
C ILE A 361 -22.37 35.74 14.37
N VAL A 362 -21.29 35.55 15.15
CA VAL A 362 -20.08 34.80 14.77
C VAL A 362 -19.85 33.66 15.77
N GLU A 363 -19.63 32.45 15.26
CA GLU A 363 -19.38 31.23 16.04
C GLU A 363 -17.96 30.70 15.78
N PHE A 364 -17.20 30.44 16.84
CA PHE A 364 -15.79 30.06 16.79
C PHE A 364 -15.57 28.56 17.02
N THR A 365 -14.59 28.00 16.31
CA THR A 365 -14.15 26.60 16.40
C THR A 365 -12.63 26.54 16.41
N CYS A 366 -12.02 25.76 17.29
CA CYS A 366 -10.55 25.61 17.31
C CYS A 366 -10.06 24.58 16.28
N ASP A 367 -8.81 24.73 15.86
CA ASP A 367 -8.13 23.77 15.00
C ASP A 367 -7.90 22.42 15.72
N PRO A 368 -7.71 21.30 15.00
CA PRO A 368 -7.49 20.00 15.62
C PRO A 368 -6.29 19.98 16.58
N GLY A 369 -6.53 19.58 17.83
CA GLY A 369 -5.53 19.58 18.90
C GLY A 369 -5.54 20.83 19.77
N HIS A 370 -6.29 21.86 19.39
CA HIS A 370 -6.55 23.06 20.19
C HIS A 370 -7.95 23.03 20.79
N SER A 371 -8.12 23.74 21.90
CA SER A 371 -9.41 23.86 22.61
C SER A 371 -9.61 25.27 23.14
N LEU A 372 -10.88 25.66 23.30
CA LEU A 372 -11.27 26.98 23.80
C LEU A 372 -10.89 27.10 25.28
N GLU A 373 -9.90 27.95 25.59
CA GLU A 373 -9.43 28.18 26.96
C GLU A 373 -10.24 29.30 27.64
N GLN A 374 -10.49 30.40 26.91
CA GLN A 374 -11.09 31.63 27.44
C GLN A 374 -11.99 32.27 26.39
N GLY A 375 -13.05 32.95 26.83
CA GLY A 375 -13.99 33.68 25.98
C GLY A 375 -15.24 32.87 25.56
N PRO A 376 -16.26 33.53 25.01
CA PRO A 376 -17.44 32.87 24.50
C PRO A 376 -17.18 32.21 23.14
N ALA A 377 -17.83 31.06 22.90
CA ALA A 377 -17.80 30.42 21.58
C ALA A 377 -18.60 31.21 20.52
N ILE A 378 -19.42 32.18 20.93
CA ILE A 378 -20.31 32.95 20.06
C ILE A 378 -20.33 34.43 20.49
N ILE A 379 -20.16 35.35 19.53
CA ILE A 379 -20.28 36.80 19.75
C ILE A 379 -21.32 37.42 18.79
N GLU A 380 -21.85 38.58 19.16
CA GLU A 380 -22.87 39.33 18.39
C GLU A 380 -22.48 40.80 18.23
N CYS A 381 -22.63 41.33 17.01
CA CYS A 381 -22.40 42.74 16.71
C CYS A 381 -23.58 43.58 17.20
N ILE A 382 -23.36 44.39 18.23
CA ILE A 382 -24.40 45.16 18.90
C ILE A 382 -24.23 46.67 18.71
N ASN A 383 -25.20 47.45 19.19
CA ASN A 383 -25.24 48.92 19.18
C ASN A 383 -25.48 49.56 17.80
N MET A 384 -26.61 50.27 17.65
CA MET A 384 -27.00 50.93 16.41
C MET A 384 -26.25 52.22 16.06
N ARG A 385 -25.56 52.85 17.01
CA ARG A 385 -24.90 54.15 16.80
C ARG A 385 -23.40 54.05 16.57
N ASP A 386 -22.76 53.12 17.27
CA ASP A 386 -21.34 52.82 17.14
C ASP A 386 -21.23 51.30 17.32
N PRO A 387 -21.32 50.52 16.24
CA PRO A 387 -21.35 49.07 16.32
C PRO A 387 -20.06 48.50 16.90
N TYR A 388 -20.19 47.53 17.81
CA TYR A 388 -19.07 46.81 18.43
C TYR A 388 -19.49 45.40 18.82
N TRP A 389 -18.53 44.48 18.97
CA TRP A 389 -18.81 43.11 19.43
C TRP A 389 -19.20 43.10 20.91
N ASN A 390 -20.26 42.37 21.25
CA ASN A 390 -20.77 42.31 22.63
C ASN A 390 -19.78 41.72 23.66
N ASP A 391 -18.83 40.92 23.19
CA ASP A 391 -17.82 40.22 23.96
C ASP A 391 -16.58 40.03 23.07
N THR A 392 -15.46 39.62 23.66
CA THR A 392 -14.19 39.42 22.95
C THR A 392 -14.10 38.05 22.31
N GLU A 393 -13.29 37.92 21.27
CA GLU A 393 -13.00 36.64 20.62
C GLU A 393 -12.40 35.63 21.63
N PRO A 394 -12.60 34.32 21.47
CA PRO A 394 -12.00 33.35 22.37
C PRO A 394 -10.56 32.99 21.98
N LEU A 395 -9.80 32.44 22.96
CA LEU A 395 -8.43 31.95 22.74
C LEU A 395 -8.40 30.43 22.57
N CYS A 396 -7.91 29.96 21.43
CA CYS A 396 -7.66 28.53 21.17
C CYS A 396 -6.21 28.16 21.52
N ARG A 397 -6.03 27.24 22.48
CA ARG A 397 -4.72 26.78 22.93
C ARG A 397 -4.65 25.26 23.02
N ALA A 398 -3.46 24.72 22.77
CA ALA A 398 -3.15 23.33 23.06
C ALA A 398 -3.05 23.15 24.58
N MET A 399 -4.04 22.48 25.17
CA MET A 399 -4.11 22.27 26.62
C MET A 399 -3.19 21.14 27.10
N CYS A 400 -2.73 21.28 28.33
CA CYS A 400 -1.96 20.26 29.03
C CYS A 400 -2.92 19.15 29.51
N GLY A 401 -2.94 18.03 28.79
CA GLY A 401 -3.76 16.86 29.12
C GLY A 401 -5.23 16.96 28.72
N GLY A 402 -5.96 15.86 28.97
CA GLY A 402 -7.39 15.74 28.69
C GLY A 402 -7.83 14.32 28.33
N GLU A 403 -9.13 14.11 28.24
CA GLU A 403 -9.73 12.85 27.78
C GLU A 403 -10.21 13.01 26.34
N LEU A 404 -9.73 12.13 25.46
CA LEU A 404 -9.95 12.17 24.02
C LEU A 404 -10.70 10.90 23.61
N SER A 405 -11.91 11.08 23.06
CA SER A 405 -12.80 9.98 22.65
C SER A 405 -13.18 10.00 21.16
N ALA A 406 -12.53 10.87 20.38
CA ALA A 406 -12.78 10.95 18.95
C ALA A 406 -12.15 9.76 18.22
N VAL A 407 -12.72 9.38 17.07
CA VAL A 407 -12.17 8.30 16.21
C VAL A 407 -10.78 8.64 15.65
N ALA A 408 -10.46 9.93 15.58
CA ALA A 408 -9.17 10.43 15.17
C ALA A 408 -8.96 11.82 15.79
N GLY A 409 -7.72 12.17 16.04
CA GLY A 409 -7.38 13.49 16.55
C GLY A 409 -5.89 13.74 16.61
N VAL A 410 -5.54 14.90 17.16
CA VAL A 410 -4.16 15.39 17.26
C VAL A 410 -3.88 15.73 18.72
N VAL A 411 -2.75 15.25 19.22
CA VAL A 411 -2.20 15.62 20.53
C VAL A 411 -0.99 16.51 20.28
N LEU A 412 -1.03 17.71 20.83
CA LEU A 412 0.00 18.72 20.70
C LEU A 412 0.69 18.95 22.04
N SER A 413 1.96 19.35 22.02
CA SER A 413 2.60 19.85 23.24
C SER A 413 1.88 21.10 23.76
N PRO A 414 1.88 21.34 25.08
CA PRO A 414 1.24 22.53 25.65
C PRO A 414 1.76 23.80 24.96
N ASN A 415 0.84 24.69 24.60
CA ASN A 415 1.10 25.99 23.94
C ASN A 415 1.54 25.93 22.46
N TRP A 416 1.54 24.77 21.83
CA TRP A 416 1.89 24.63 20.43
C TRP A 416 1.14 25.65 19.54
N PRO A 417 1.83 26.38 18.64
CA PRO A 417 3.21 26.17 18.15
C PRO A 417 4.33 26.83 18.98
N GLU A 418 4.00 27.56 20.04
CA GLU A 418 5.01 28.13 20.92
C GLU A 418 5.63 27.01 21.80
N PRO A 419 6.89 27.15 22.24
CA PRO A 419 7.55 26.17 23.09
C PRO A 419 6.77 25.92 24.39
N TYR A 420 6.77 24.67 24.84
CA TYR A 420 6.18 24.30 26.13
C TYR A 420 6.92 24.92 27.32
N VAL A 421 6.23 25.06 28.45
CA VAL A 421 6.77 25.64 29.69
C VAL A 421 7.49 24.55 30.49
N GLU A 422 8.42 24.97 31.34
CA GLU A 422 9.20 24.11 32.23
C GLU A 422 8.41 23.73 33.49
N GLY A 423 8.50 22.47 33.92
CA GLY A 423 7.78 21.93 35.07
C GLY A 423 6.33 21.51 34.79
N GLU A 424 5.97 21.27 33.53
CA GLU A 424 4.65 20.78 33.12
C GLU A 424 4.57 19.25 33.25
N ASP A 425 3.42 18.74 33.71
CA ASP A 425 3.11 17.30 33.80
C ASP A 425 1.72 17.06 33.18
N CYS A 426 1.72 16.67 31.92
CA CYS A 426 0.52 16.58 31.09
C CYS A 426 0.16 15.12 30.80
N ILE A 427 -1.11 14.78 30.93
CA ILE A 427 -1.63 13.42 30.71
C ILE A 427 -2.82 13.48 29.76
N TRP A 428 -2.68 12.84 28.59
CA TRP A 428 -3.78 12.63 27.65
C TRP A 428 -4.21 11.18 27.69
N LYS A 429 -5.51 10.95 27.90
CA LYS A 429 -6.13 9.63 27.85
C LYS A 429 -6.97 9.51 26.60
N ILE A 430 -6.66 8.54 25.75
CA ILE A 430 -7.36 8.29 24.50
C ILE A 430 -8.16 7.00 24.66
N HIS A 431 -9.46 7.06 24.41
CA HIS A 431 -10.36 5.92 24.44
C HIS A 431 -11.09 5.81 23.09
N VAL A 432 -10.95 4.66 22.42
CA VAL A 432 -11.70 4.33 21.20
C VAL A 432 -12.66 3.17 21.46
N GLY A 433 -13.46 2.79 20.47
CA GLY A 433 -14.43 1.69 20.64
C GLY A 433 -13.77 0.38 21.12
N GLU A 434 -14.47 -0.34 22.01
CA GLU A 434 -13.99 -1.55 22.74
C GLU A 434 -13.32 -2.65 21.87
N GLU A 435 -13.67 -2.76 20.59
CA GLU A 435 -13.15 -3.77 19.64
C GLU A 435 -12.08 -3.21 18.68
N LYS A 436 -11.49 -2.07 19.03
CA LYS A 436 -10.58 -1.30 18.19
C LYS A 436 -9.24 -1.10 18.90
N ARG A 437 -8.25 -0.68 18.13
CA ARG A 437 -6.94 -0.27 18.63
C ARG A 437 -6.60 1.11 18.08
N ILE A 438 -5.61 1.75 18.69
CA ILE A 438 -5.17 3.09 18.34
C ILE A 438 -3.86 2.98 17.57
N PHE A 439 -3.82 3.60 16.40
CA PHE A 439 -2.57 3.85 15.69
C PHE A 439 -2.10 5.26 16.01
N LEU A 440 -0.86 5.38 16.48
CA LEU A 440 -0.20 6.65 16.74
C LEU A 440 0.88 6.91 15.69
N ASP A 441 0.89 8.14 15.19
CA ASP A 441 1.89 8.69 14.28
C ASP A 441 2.50 9.93 14.92
N ILE A 442 3.68 9.78 15.51
CA ILE A 442 4.48 10.88 16.07
C ILE A 442 5.19 11.52 14.89
N GLN A 443 4.68 12.65 14.40
CA GLN A 443 5.19 13.31 13.21
C GLN A 443 6.37 14.24 13.51
N PHE A 444 6.32 14.87 14.67
CA PHE A 444 7.34 15.81 15.12
C PHE A 444 7.60 15.58 16.60
N LEU A 445 8.88 15.43 16.97
CA LEU A 445 9.29 15.31 18.36
C LEU A 445 10.64 16.00 18.58
N ASN A 446 10.59 17.19 19.17
CA ASN A 446 11.77 17.97 19.54
C ASN A 446 11.66 18.40 21.00
N LEU A 447 12.09 17.49 21.88
CA LEU A 447 12.14 17.70 23.32
C LEU A 447 13.55 18.11 23.77
N SER A 448 13.65 18.72 24.96
CA SER A 448 14.94 18.86 25.64
C SER A 448 15.47 17.48 26.07
N ASN A 449 16.77 17.39 26.32
CA ASN A 449 17.38 16.13 26.78
C ASN A 449 16.99 15.75 28.22
N SER A 450 16.38 16.68 28.97
CA SER A 450 15.85 16.47 30.32
C SER A 450 14.36 16.14 30.36
N ASP A 451 13.65 16.35 29.25
CA ASP A 451 12.18 16.19 29.19
C ASP A 451 11.84 14.82 28.62
N ILE A 452 10.70 14.28 29.06
CA ILE A 452 10.33 12.90 28.76
C ILE A 452 8.87 12.79 28.32
N LEU A 453 8.68 12.11 27.19
CA LEU A 453 7.36 11.71 26.69
C LEU A 453 7.25 10.19 26.77
N THR A 454 6.27 9.69 27.51
CA THR A 454 6.02 8.26 27.68
C THR A 454 4.64 7.90 27.15
N VAL A 455 4.58 6.85 26.33
CA VAL A 455 3.35 6.31 25.76
C VAL A 455 3.06 4.96 26.39
N TYR A 456 1.87 4.84 26.98
CA TYR A 456 1.39 3.70 27.74
C TYR A 456 0.21 3.04 27.01
N ASP A 457 0.24 1.71 26.89
CA ASP A 457 -0.87 0.90 26.39
C ASP A 457 -1.83 0.57 27.54
N GLY A 458 -3.05 1.13 27.52
CA GLY A 458 -4.09 0.93 28.53
C GLY A 458 -4.33 2.10 29.51
N ASP A 459 -5.40 1.98 30.29
CA ASP A 459 -5.80 2.89 31.40
C ASP A 459 -5.47 2.29 32.80
N GLU A 460 -4.69 1.19 32.87
CA GLU A 460 -4.42 0.44 34.11
C GLU A 460 -3.29 1.00 35.00
N VAL A 461 -3.26 0.54 36.25
CA VAL A 461 -2.30 0.93 37.33
C VAL A 461 -0.86 0.43 37.08
N MET A 462 -0.65 -0.55 36.20
CA MET A 462 0.67 -1.05 35.77
C MET A 462 0.78 -1.06 34.24
N PRO A 463 0.78 0.11 33.60
CA PRO A 463 0.66 0.21 32.15
C PRO A 463 1.90 -0.33 31.42
N HIS A 464 1.71 -0.97 30.26
CA HIS A 464 2.79 -1.41 29.39
C HIS A 464 3.33 -0.21 28.59
N ILE A 465 4.62 0.07 28.67
CA ILE A 465 5.25 1.20 27.95
C ILE A 465 5.50 0.79 26.50
N LEU A 466 4.79 1.43 25.56
CA LEU A 466 5.01 1.26 24.12
C LEU A 466 6.27 1.98 23.65
N GLY A 467 6.56 3.14 24.26
CA GLY A 467 7.71 3.95 23.93
C GLY A 467 7.98 5.03 24.96
N GLN A 468 9.25 5.36 25.13
CA GLN A 468 9.71 6.48 25.95
C GLN A 468 10.72 7.27 25.13
N TYR A 469 10.48 8.57 25.00
CA TYR A 469 11.21 9.44 24.11
C TYR A 469 11.85 10.60 24.87
N LEU A 470 13.10 10.89 24.52
CA LEU A 470 13.90 12.00 25.05
C LEU A 470 14.59 12.71 23.89
N GLY A 471 14.81 14.03 24.02
CA GLY A 471 15.52 14.82 23.03
C GLY A 471 14.79 14.94 21.68
N ASN A 472 15.57 15.15 20.62
CA ASN A 472 15.07 15.19 19.26
C ASN A 472 15.07 13.78 18.65
N SER A 473 13.91 13.31 18.19
CA SER A 473 13.78 12.01 17.51
C SER A 473 12.97 12.15 16.22
N GLY A 474 13.23 11.28 15.24
CA GLY A 474 12.52 11.29 13.96
C GLY A 474 11.07 10.79 14.09
N PRO A 475 10.29 10.82 12.99
CA PRO A 475 8.91 10.34 13.00
C PRO A 475 8.81 8.87 13.41
N GLN A 476 7.89 8.55 14.30
CA GLN A 476 7.72 7.20 14.86
C GLN A 476 6.25 6.77 14.82
N LYS A 477 6.04 5.50 14.50
CA LYS A 477 4.71 4.89 14.40
C LYS A 477 4.54 3.81 15.46
N LEU A 478 3.41 3.79 16.15
CA LEU A 478 3.08 2.84 17.20
C LEU A 478 1.64 2.33 17.03
N TYR A 479 1.37 1.12 17.53
CA TYR A 479 0.02 0.56 17.62
C TYR A 479 -0.24 0.14 19.07
N SER A 480 -1.41 0.50 19.61
CA SER A 480 -1.86 -0.02 20.90
C SER A 480 -2.35 -1.47 20.76
N SER A 481 -2.32 -2.21 21.85
CA SER A 481 -2.95 -3.54 21.98
C SER A 481 -4.33 -3.47 22.61
N THR A 482 -4.63 -2.38 23.33
CA THR A 482 -5.91 -2.10 24.00
C THR A 482 -6.65 -0.91 23.35
N PRO A 483 -7.97 -0.74 23.58
CA PRO A 483 -8.73 0.42 23.10
C PRO A 483 -8.40 1.71 23.87
N ASP A 484 -7.66 1.60 24.97
CA ASP A 484 -7.22 2.72 25.81
C ASP A 484 -5.73 2.98 25.61
N LEU A 485 -5.35 4.24 25.54
CA LEU A 485 -3.95 4.64 25.43
C LEU A 485 -3.70 5.91 26.23
N THR A 486 -2.63 5.93 27.03
CA THR A 486 -2.26 7.09 27.84
C THR A 486 -0.93 7.67 27.35
N ILE A 487 -0.90 8.97 27.10
CA ILE A 487 0.31 9.72 26.76
C ILE A 487 0.63 10.63 27.93
N GLN A 488 1.84 10.51 28.49
CA GLN A 488 2.32 11.37 29.56
C GLN A 488 3.55 12.15 29.11
N PHE A 489 3.51 13.47 29.29
CA PHE A 489 4.63 14.36 29.04
C PHE A 489 5.05 15.05 30.34
N HIS A 490 6.33 14.99 30.65
CA HIS A 490 6.91 15.63 31.83
C HIS A 490 8.10 16.50 31.41
N SER A 491 8.02 17.81 31.68
CA SER A 491 9.13 18.74 31.46
C SER A 491 9.87 19.04 32.77
N ASP A 492 11.19 19.04 32.72
CA ASP A 492 12.03 19.26 33.91
C ASP A 492 11.90 20.74 34.38
N PRO A 493 11.59 20.99 35.67
CA PRO A 493 11.61 22.34 36.24
C PRO A 493 12.97 23.06 36.14
N ALA A 494 14.08 22.33 35.88
CA ALA A 494 15.41 22.89 35.69
C ALA A 494 15.75 23.28 34.22
N GLY A 495 14.72 23.37 33.34
CA GLY A 495 14.84 23.65 31.90
C GLY A 495 15.66 24.90 31.50
N LEU A 496 15.86 25.85 32.42
CA LEU A 496 16.75 27.01 32.28
C LEU A 496 18.22 26.67 31.92
N ILE A 497 18.72 25.47 32.19
CA ILE A 497 20.13 25.09 31.96
C ILE A 497 20.32 24.35 30.63
N PHE A 498 19.35 23.54 30.19
CA PHE A 498 19.48 22.65 29.03
C PHE A 498 18.78 23.16 27.77
N GLY A 499 18.00 24.25 27.88
CA GLY A 499 17.22 24.81 26.79
C GLY A 499 15.86 24.14 26.64
N LYS A 500 14.89 24.87 26.05
CA LYS A 500 13.53 24.38 25.80
C LYS A 500 13.46 23.66 24.46
N GLY A 501 12.80 22.50 24.43
CA GLY A 501 12.41 21.85 23.17
C GLY A 501 11.31 22.66 22.47
N GLN A 502 11.17 22.44 21.15
CA GLN A 502 10.11 23.11 20.38
C GLN A 502 8.73 22.49 20.65
N GLY A 503 8.66 21.21 20.98
CA GLY A 503 7.40 20.51 21.27
C GLY A 503 7.22 19.23 20.44
N PHE A 504 5.96 18.77 20.36
CA PHE A 504 5.61 17.55 19.64
C PHE A 504 4.23 17.62 19.00
N ILE A 505 4.06 16.84 17.92
CA ILE A 505 2.79 16.63 17.21
C ILE A 505 2.57 15.13 17.07
N ILE A 506 1.47 14.63 17.63
CA ILE A 506 1.11 13.21 17.60
C ILE A 506 -0.30 13.08 17.03
N ASN A 507 -0.42 12.40 15.91
CA ASN A 507 -1.72 12.06 15.35
C ASN A 507 -2.15 10.68 15.82
N TYR A 508 -3.42 10.53 16.15
CA TYR A 508 -4.00 9.24 16.48
C TYR A 508 -5.22 8.97 15.62
N ILE A 509 -5.39 7.70 15.24
CA ILE A 509 -6.58 7.21 14.53
C ILE A 509 -7.00 5.87 15.10
N GLU A 510 -8.30 5.62 15.10
CA GLU A 510 -8.90 4.33 15.37
C GLU A 510 -8.61 3.36 14.20
N VAL A 511 -8.09 2.18 14.53
CA VAL A 511 -7.80 1.10 13.59
C VAL A 511 -8.44 -0.20 14.10
N SER A 512 -8.84 -1.08 13.19
CA SER A 512 -9.25 -2.44 13.56
C SER A 512 -8.10 -3.20 14.24
N ARG A 513 -8.45 -4.05 15.20
CA ARG A 513 -7.49 -4.94 15.87
C ARG A 513 -6.88 -5.88 14.82
N ASN A 514 -5.54 -5.86 14.66
CA ASN A 514 -4.85 -6.65 13.63
C ASN A 514 -4.75 -8.13 14.02
N ASP A 515 -5.90 -8.79 14.17
CA ASP A 515 -6.01 -10.24 14.34
C ASP A 515 -6.08 -10.97 12.98
N SER A 516 -5.80 -10.28 11.87
CA SER A 516 -5.94 -10.82 10.50
C SER A 516 -4.63 -11.35 9.91
N CYS A 517 -4.66 -12.58 9.41
CA CYS A 517 -3.61 -13.19 8.58
C CYS A 517 -3.51 -12.53 7.19
N SER A 518 -2.34 -12.65 6.53
CA SER A 518 -2.14 -12.15 5.16
C SER A 518 -3.06 -12.86 4.15
N ASP A 519 -3.55 -12.13 3.15
CA ASP A 519 -4.34 -12.76 2.08
C ASP A 519 -3.43 -13.56 1.12
N LEU A 520 -3.87 -14.77 0.75
CA LEU A 520 -3.13 -15.69 -0.12
C LEU A 520 -3.63 -15.59 -1.56
N PRO A 521 -2.76 -15.75 -2.59
CA PRO A 521 -3.16 -15.62 -3.99
C PRO A 521 -4.14 -16.71 -4.44
N GLU A 522 -4.85 -16.44 -5.54
CA GLU A 522 -5.60 -17.45 -6.28
C GLU A 522 -4.65 -18.43 -6.99
N ILE A 523 -5.06 -19.69 -7.12
CA ILE A 523 -4.24 -20.75 -7.73
C ILE A 523 -4.69 -21.01 -9.17
N GLN A 524 -3.76 -21.35 -10.07
CA GLN A 524 -4.10 -21.66 -11.46
C GLN A 524 -4.89 -22.97 -11.56
N ASN A 525 -5.93 -22.99 -12.41
CA ASN A 525 -6.83 -24.13 -12.61
C ASN A 525 -7.53 -24.58 -11.30
N GLY A 526 -7.89 -23.62 -10.46
CA GLY A 526 -8.62 -23.84 -9.21
C GLY A 526 -9.15 -22.54 -8.62
N TRP A 527 -9.87 -22.65 -7.52
CA TRP A 527 -10.44 -21.52 -6.78
C TRP A 527 -10.22 -21.65 -5.27
N LYS A 528 -10.43 -20.56 -4.52
CA LYS A 528 -10.39 -20.54 -3.05
C LYS A 528 -11.73 -20.07 -2.48
N THR A 529 -12.15 -20.65 -1.37
CA THR A 529 -13.31 -20.21 -0.59
C THR A 529 -12.88 -19.92 0.84
N THR A 530 -13.28 -18.76 1.39
CA THR A 530 -12.97 -18.36 2.76
C THR A 530 -14.17 -18.61 3.69
N SER A 531 -13.91 -19.00 4.94
CA SER A 531 -14.96 -19.21 5.93
C SER A 531 -15.53 -17.92 6.52
N HIS A 532 -14.76 -16.83 6.50
CA HIS A 532 -15.12 -15.50 7.01
C HIS A 532 -14.72 -14.42 6.00
N THR A 533 -15.36 -13.25 6.08
CA THR A 533 -15.02 -12.07 5.26
C THR A 533 -13.71 -11.44 5.69
N GLU A 534 -13.40 -11.47 6.98
CA GLU A 534 -12.13 -11.02 7.56
C GLU A 534 -11.26 -12.24 7.89
N LEU A 535 -9.97 -12.20 7.55
CA LEU A 535 -9.04 -13.33 7.66
C LEU A 535 -8.46 -13.46 9.09
N VAL A 536 -9.33 -13.47 10.09
CA VAL A 536 -8.95 -13.49 11.51
C VAL A 536 -8.47 -14.86 12.01
N ARG A 537 -7.91 -14.94 13.22
CA ARG A 537 -7.52 -16.20 13.88
C ARG A 537 -8.62 -17.27 13.80
N GLY A 538 -8.25 -18.48 13.39
CA GLY A 538 -9.17 -19.58 13.18
C GLY A 538 -9.98 -19.54 11.87
N ALA A 539 -9.84 -18.46 11.07
CA ALA A 539 -10.35 -18.43 9.70
C ALA A 539 -9.70 -19.54 8.87
N ARG A 540 -10.47 -20.07 7.92
CA ARG A 540 -10.12 -21.23 7.12
C ARG A 540 -10.30 -20.90 5.65
N ILE A 541 -9.25 -21.13 4.86
CA ILE A 541 -9.28 -21.05 3.41
C ILE A 541 -9.29 -22.47 2.88
N THR A 542 -10.25 -22.78 2.01
CA THR A 542 -10.34 -24.09 1.35
C THR A 542 -10.11 -23.89 -0.13
N TYR A 543 -9.14 -24.60 -0.70
CA TYR A 543 -8.81 -24.61 -2.11
C TYR A 543 -9.47 -25.81 -2.80
N GLN A 544 -9.95 -25.62 -4.02
CA GLN A 544 -10.39 -26.72 -4.88
C GLN A 544 -9.90 -26.50 -6.31
N CYS A 545 -9.57 -27.59 -6.98
CA CYS A 545 -9.13 -27.58 -8.38
C CYS A 545 -10.30 -27.69 -9.35
N ASP A 546 -10.09 -27.17 -10.55
CA ASP A 546 -11.03 -27.27 -11.65
C ASP A 546 -11.20 -28.73 -12.12
N PRO A 547 -12.35 -29.09 -12.73
CA PRO A 547 -12.59 -30.45 -13.19
C PRO A 547 -11.49 -30.99 -14.14
N GLY A 548 -10.86 -32.10 -13.76
CA GLY A 548 -9.74 -32.70 -14.51
C GLY A 548 -8.36 -32.43 -13.93
N TYR A 549 -8.30 -31.69 -12.81
CA TYR A 549 -7.11 -31.46 -12.01
C TYR A 549 -7.30 -32.05 -10.62
N ASP A 550 -6.20 -32.50 -10.02
CA ASP A 550 -6.13 -32.99 -8.64
C ASP A 550 -5.28 -32.04 -7.79
N ILE A 551 -5.61 -31.94 -6.50
CA ILE A 551 -4.96 -31.00 -5.59
C ILE A 551 -3.70 -31.61 -4.98
N VAL A 552 -2.58 -30.90 -5.09
CA VAL A 552 -1.31 -31.31 -4.49
C VAL A 552 -0.94 -30.32 -3.39
N GLY A 553 -1.03 -30.79 -2.15
CA GLY A 553 -0.81 -29.98 -0.93
C GLY A 553 -1.97 -30.09 0.05
N SER A 554 -2.05 -29.16 1.01
CA SER A 554 -3.19 -29.08 1.93
C SER A 554 -4.36 -28.40 1.22
N ASP A 555 -5.51 -29.06 1.15
CA ASP A 555 -6.75 -28.48 0.59
C ASP A 555 -7.32 -27.36 1.48
N THR A 556 -6.89 -27.32 2.74
CA THR A 556 -7.45 -26.46 3.77
C THR A 556 -6.35 -25.82 4.60
N LEU A 557 -6.29 -24.49 4.61
CA LEU A 557 -5.33 -23.69 5.37
C LEU A 557 -6.07 -22.95 6.50
N THR A 558 -5.50 -22.96 7.70
CA THR A 558 -6.08 -22.27 8.88
C THR A 558 -5.14 -21.21 9.42
N CYS A 559 -5.69 -20.02 9.71
CA CYS A 559 -4.97 -18.91 10.34
C CYS A 559 -4.69 -19.26 11.81
N GLN A 560 -3.41 -19.42 12.14
CA GLN A 560 -2.92 -19.85 13.45
C GLN A 560 -2.83 -18.68 14.45
N TRP A 561 -2.52 -19.00 15.72
CA TRP A 561 -2.43 -18.01 16.80
C TRP A 561 -1.32 -16.97 16.59
N ASP A 562 -0.27 -17.32 15.85
CA ASP A 562 0.87 -16.49 15.50
C ASP A 562 0.66 -15.65 14.22
N LEU A 563 -0.57 -15.62 13.70
CA LEU A 563 -0.95 -14.92 12.47
C LEU A 563 -0.26 -15.47 11.20
N SER A 564 0.24 -16.70 11.26
CA SER A 564 0.71 -17.47 10.10
C SER A 564 -0.34 -18.45 9.59
N TRP A 565 -0.22 -18.85 8.33
CA TRP A 565 -1.02 -19.95 7.77
C TRP A 565 -0.43 -21.30 8.16
N SER A 566 -1.29 -22.31 8.34
CA SER A 566 -0.88 -23.67 8.71
C SER A 566 0.06 -24.35 7.72
N SER A 567 0.03 -23.95 6.44
CA SER A 567 0.86 -24.50 5.36
C SER A 567 0.91 -23.53 4.19
N ASP A 568 1.78 -23.80 3.21
CA ASP A 568 1.84 -23.06 1.95
C ASP A 568 0.63 -23.35 1.04
N PRO A 569 0.28 -22.45 0.09
CA PRO A 569 -0.82 -22.67 -0.86
C PRO A 569 -0.60 -23.92 -1.73
N PRO A 570 -1.64 -24.74 -1.96
CA PRO A 570 -1.56 -25.93 -2.81
C PRO A 570 -1.55 -25.55 -4.31
N PHE A 571 -1.20 -26.50 -5.18
CA PHE A 571 -1.30 -26.34 -6.63
C PHE A 571 -2.10 -27.47 -7.27
N CYS A 572 -2.67 -27.21 -8.44
CA CYS A 572 -3.53 -28.13 -9.17
C CYS A 572 -2.76 -28.82 -10.31
N GLU A 573 -2.64 -30.15 -10.25
CA GLU A 573 -1.97 -30.96 -11.27
C GLU A 573 -2.99 -31.66 -12.16
N LYS A 574 -2.72 -31.74 -13.48
CA LYS A 574 -3.65 -32.36 -14.42
C LYS A 574 -3.69 -33.88 -14.25
N ILE A 575 -4.90 -34.45 -14.18
CA ILE A 575 -5.09 -35.90 -14.08
C ILE A 575 -4.80 -36.55 -15.43
N MET A 576 -3.77 -37.41 -15.48
CA MET A 576 -3.30 -38.06 -16.70
C MET A 576 -3.52 -39.59 -16.73
N TYR A 577 -4.24 -40.13 -15.74
CA TYR A 577 -4.52 -41.56 -15.62
C TYR A 577 -6.04 -41.82 -15.62
N CYS A 578 -6.44 -42.99 -16.11
CA CYS A 578 -7.82 -43.46 -16.01
C CYS A 578 -8.00 -44.34 -14.75
N THR A 579 -9.19 -44.30 -14.14
CA THR A 579 -9.57 -45.22 -13.05
C THR A 579 -9.61 -46.66 -13.55
N ASP A 580 -9.14 -47.65 -12.77
CA ASP A 580 -9.22 -49.07 -13.18
C ASP A 580 -10.69 -49.47 -13.48
N PRO A 581 -11.01 -49.93 -14.71
CA PRO A 581 -12.34 -50.44 -15.05
C PRO A 581 -12.78 -51.62 -14.17
N GLY A 582 -11.84 -52.38 -13.61
CA GLY A 582 -12.11 -53.57 -12.81
C GLY A 582 -11.97 -54.88 -13.59
N GLU A 583 -12.37 -55.98 -12.95
CA GLU A 583 -12.24 -57.34 -13.48
C GLU A 583 -13.57 -57.85 -14.03
N VAL A 584 -13.51 -58.69 -15.07
CA VAL A 584 -14.69 -59.32 -15.69
C VAL A 584 -14.69 -60.80 -15.32
N ASP A 585 -15.81 -61.28 -14.78
CA ASP A 585 -15.97 -62.68 -14.39
C ASP A 585 -15.72 -63.64 -15.55
N HIS A 586 -15.10 -64.78 -15.26
CA HIS A 586 -14.75 -65.79 -16.26
C HIS A 586 -13.89 -65.27 -17.42
N SER A 587 -13.07 -64.25 -17.19
CA SER A 587 -12.14 -63.69 -18.16
C SER A 587 -10.71 -63.56 -17.61
N THR A 588 -9.76 -63.32 -18.50
CA THR A 588 -8.40 -62.88 -18.20
C THR A 588 -8.18 -61.49 -18.81
N ARG A 589 -7.52 -60.59 -18.07
CA ARG A 589 -7.18 -59.24 -18.55
C ARG A 589 -5.68 -59.09 -18.75
N LEU A 590 -5.28 -58.48 -19.85
CA LEU A 590 -3.89 -58.10 -20.14
C LEU A 590 -3.80 -56.57 -20.19
N ILE A 591 -2.97 -55.99 -19.33
CA ILE A 591 -2.80 -54.54 -19.20
C ILE A 591 -1.46 -54.15 -19.84
N SER A 592 -1.46 -53.16 -20.73
CA SER A 592 -0.23 -52.72 -21.41
C SER A 592 0.71 -51.92 -20.50
N ASP A 593 0.16 -51.14 -19.56
CA ASP A 593 0.90 -50.34 -18.59
C ASP A 593 0.16 -50.32 -17.24
N PRO A 594 0.79 -50.76 -16.13
CA PRO A 594 0.14 -50.85 -14.82
C PRO A 594 -0.26 -49.49 -14.21
N VAL A 595 0.28 -48.36 -14.70
CA VAL A 595 -0.01 -47.01 -14.19
C VAL A 595 -1.29 -46.43 -14.80
N LEU A 596 -1.86 -47.08 -15.83
CA LEU A 596 -3.13 -46.70 -16.47
C LEU A 596 -3.14 -45.25 -17.01
N LEU A 597 -2.00 -44.77 -17.50
CA LEU A 597 -1.86 -43.47 -18.13
C LEU A 597 -2.68 -43.38 -19.44
N VAL A 598 -2.91 -42.15 -19.92
CA VAL A 598 -3.49 -41.92 -21.25
C VAL A 598 -2.68 -42.67 -22.31
N GLY A 599 -3.36 -43.51 -23.10
CA GLY A 599 -2.77 -44.40 -24.09
C GLY A 599 -2.68 -45.86 -23.65
N THR A 600 -2.86 -46.17 -22.36
CA THR A 600 -2.90 -47.55 -21.86
C THR A 600 -4.08 -48.31 -22.47
N THR A 601 -3.83 -49.57 -22.81
CA THR A 601 -4.84 -50.50 -23.31
C THR A 601 -5.01 -51.70 -22.39
N ILE A 602 -6.27 -52.11 -22.18
CA ILE A 602 -6.63 -53.31 -21.44
C ILE A 602 -7.38 -54.24 -22.39
N GLN A 603 -6.84 -55.45 -22.57
CA GLN A 603 -7.45 -56.48 -23.41
C GLN A 603 -8.08 -57.57 -22.55
N TYR A 604 -9.37 -57.83 -22.75
CA TYR A 604 -10.12 -58.90 -22.07
C TYR A 604 -10.28 -60.11 -22.97
N THR A 605 -10.02 -61.29 -22.42
CA THR A 605 -10.16 -62.59 -23.11
C THR A 605 -10.95 -63.54 -22.22
N CYS A 606 -12.10 -64.05 -22.69
CA CYS A 606 -12.91 -64.99 -21.92
C CYS A 606 -12.22 -66.35 -21.77
N ASN A 607 -12.47 -67.01 -20.64
CA ASN A 607 -12.03 -68.38 -20.39
C ASN A 607 -12.77 -69.37 -21.32
N PRO A 608 -12.21 -70.57 -21.57
CA PRO A 608 -12.87 -71.59 -22.38
C PRO A 608 -14.30 -71.91 -21.92
N GLY A 609 -15.27 -71.94 -22.84
CA GLY A 609 -16.69 -72.16 -22.56
C GLY A 609 -17.53 -70.89 -22.37
N PHE A 610 -16.90 -69.70 -22.51
CA PHE A 610 -17.56 -68.40 -22.45
C PHE A 610 -17.25 -67.57 -23.70
N VAL A 611 -18.23 -66.80 -24.15
CA VAL A 611 -18.13 -65.90 -25.31
C VAL A 611 -18.15 -64.45 -24.83
N LEU A 612 -17.28 -63.62 -25.42
CA LEU A 612 -17.16 -62.21 -25.08
C LEU A 612 -18.28 -61.38 -25.73
N GLU A 613 -19.05 -60.67 -24.90
CA GLU A 613 -20.06 -59.71 -25.30
C GLU A 613 -19.56 -58.29 -24.95
N GLY A 614 -19.16 -57.53 -25.97
CA GLY A 614 -18.64 -56.16 -25.82
C GLY A 614 -17.28 -55.93 -26.51
N SER A 615 -16.63 -54.81 -26.21
CA SER A 615 -15.30 -54.51 -26.76
C SER A 615 -14.24 -55.34 -26.05
N SER A 616 -13.43 -56.10 -26.80
CA SER A 616 -12.30 -56.85 -26.25
C SER A 616 -11.11 -55.97 -25.86
N LEU A 617 -11.08 -54.71 -26.30
CA LEU A 617 -9.99 -53.77 -26.06
C LEU A 617 -10.55 -52.44 -25.55
N LEU A 618 -10.13 -52.03 -24.36
CA LEU A 618 -10.41 -50.72 -23.78
C LEU A 618 -9.13 -49.88 -23.82
N THR A 619 -9.23 -48.64 -24.30
CA THR A 619 -8.10 -47.71 -24.37
C THR A 619 -8.40 -46.48 -23.51
N CYS A 620 -7.47 -46.07 -22.67
CA CYS A 620 -7.56 -44.84 -21.90
C CYS A 620 -7.23 -43.66 -22.81
N TYR A 621 -8.14 -42.71 -22.98
CA TYR A 621 -7.89 -41.53 -23.81
C TYR A 621 -8.15 -40.24 -23.03
N SER A 622 -7.37 -39.21 -23.37
CA SER A 622 -7.46 -37.88 -22.77
C SER A 622 -8.66 -37.14 -23.34
N ARG A 623 -9.32 -36.34 -22.49
CA ARG A 623 -10.39 -35.43 -22.87
C ARG A 623 -9.91 -33.99 -22.68
N GLU A 624 -10.27 -33.10 -23.60
CA GLU A 624 -9.89 -31.67 -23.51
C GLU A 624 -10.45 -31.01 -22.25
N THR A 625 -11.66 -31.39 -21.83
CA THR A 625 -12.31 -30.92 -20.61
C THR A 625 -12.70 -32.09 -19.70
N GLY A 626 -12.07 -32.19 -18.52
CA GLY A 626 -12.37 -33.20 -17.49
C GLY A 626 -11.41 -34.40 -17.46
N THR A 627 -11.74 -35.41 -16.65
CA THR A 627 -10.87 -36.57 -16.43
C THR A 627 -10.77 -37.47 -17.67
N PRO A 628 -9.61 -38.15 -17.87
CA PRO A 628 -9.45 -39.21 -18.87
C PRO A 628 -10.48 -40.32 -18.69
N ILE A 629 -10.96 -40.90 -19.80
CA ILE A 629 -11.99 -41.95 -19.79
C ILE A 629 -11.61 -43.11 -20.71
N TRP A 630 -12.21 -44.27 -20.43
CA TRP A 630 -12.06 -45.46 -21.27
C TRP A 630 -12.96 -45.38 -22.51
N THR A 631 -12.47 -45.90 -23.63
CA THR A 631 -13.19 -45.93 -24.92
C THR A 631 -14.51 -46.69 -24.88
N SER A 632 -14.69 -47.64 -23.96
CA SER A 632 -15.88 -48.50 -23.88
C SER A 632 -16.14 -48.95 -22.45
N ARG A 633 -17.36 -49.43 -22.18
CA ARG A 633 -17.72 -50.06 -20.89
C ARG A 633 -17.09 -51.46 -20.79
N LEU A 634 -17.02 -51.99 -19.57
CA LEU A 634 -16.55 -53.36 -19.29
C LEU A 634 -17.33 -54.39 -20.13
N PRO A 635 -16.66 -55.33 -20.81
CA PRO A 635 -17.32 -56.43 -21.52
C PRO A 635 -17.84 -57.51 -20.55
N HIS A 636 -18.73 -58.38 -21.03
CA HIS A 636 -19.24 -59.52 -20.28
C HIS A 636 -18.84 -60.85 -20.94
N CYS A 637 -18.48 -61.85 -20.13
CA CYS A 637 -18.27 -63.22 -20.61
C CYS A 637 -19.50 -64.05 -20.29
N VAL A 638 -20.30 -64.37 -21.31
CA VAL A 638 -21.52 -65.17 -21.18
C VAL A 638 -21.22 -66.63 -21.47
N SER A 639 -21.81 -67.56 -20.72
CA SER A 639 -21.57 -68.99 -20.93
C SER A 639 -22.18 -69.43 -22.26
N GLU A 640 -21.50 -70.33 -22.98
CA GLU A 640 -22.05 -70.92 -24.22
C GLU A 640 -23.40 -71.62 -23.99
N GLU A 641 -23.65 -72.15 -22.78
CA GLU A 641 -24.94 -72.76 -22.40
C GLU A 641 -26.08 -71.73 -22.32
N SER A 642 -25.80 -70.49 -21.89
CA SER A 642 -26.82 -69.43 -21.80
C SER A 642 -27.24 -68.88 -23.17
N LEU A 643 -26.44 -69.13 -24.20
CA LEU A 643 -26.71 -68.78 -25.58
C LEU A 643 -27.42 -69.89 -26.36
N ALA A 644 -27.54 -71.10 -25.78
CA ALA A 644 -28.14 -72.25 -26.43
C ALA A 644 -29.68 -72.26 -26.28
N CYS A 645 -30.39 -72.76 -27.30
CA CYS A 645 -31.83 -72.98 -27.21
C CYS A 645 -32.11 -74.29 -26.47
N ASP A 646 -33.06 -74.26 -25.53
CA ASP A 646 -33.60 -75.48 -24.90
C ASP A 646 -34.32 -76.37 -25.92
N ASN A 647 -34.31 -77.68 -25.70
CA ASN A 647 -35.05 -78.61 -26.55
C ASN A 647 -36.58 -78.31 -26.49
N PRO A 648 -37.23 -78.03 -27.63
CA PRO A 648 -38.64 -77.63 -27.68
C PRO A 648 -39.62 -78.80 -27.42
N GLY A 649 -39.12 -80.02 -27.21
CA GLY A 649 -39.89 -81.21 -26.91
C GLY A 649 -40.15 -82.09 -28.14
N LEU A 650 -41.05 -83.07 -27.97
CA LEU A 650 -41.40 -84.04 -29.00
C LEU A 650 -42.82 -83.75 -29.52
N PRO A 651 -43.06 -83.83 -30.84
CA PRO A 651 -44.40 -83.73 -31.39
C PRO A 651 -45.24 -84.94 -30.95
N GLU A 652 -46.53 -84.71 -30.63
CA GLU A 652 -47.46 -85.78 -30.28
C GLU A 652 -47.60 -86.77 -31.46
N ASN A 653 -47.38 -88.05 -31.23
CA ASN A 653 -47.28 -89.10 -32.28
C ASN A 653 -46.10 -88.94 -33.27
N GLY A 654 -44.99 -88.32 -32.83
CA GLY A 654 -43.73 -88.32 -33.56
C GLY A 654 -42.50 -88.44 -32.68
N TYR A 655 -41.32 -88.40 -33.31
CA TYR A 655 -40.02 -88.46 -32.65
C TYR A 655 -39.04 -87.47 -33.29
N GLN A 656 -37.98 -87.10 -32.55
CA GLN A 656 -36.88 -86.28 -33.07
C GLN A 656 -35.67 -87.16 -33.43
N ILE A 657 -34.93 -86.78 -34.46
CA ILE A 657 -33.81 -87.61 -34.96
C ILE A 657 -32.60 -87.59 -34.01
N LEU A 658 -32.26 -86.42 -33.46
CA LEU A 658 -31.09 -86.25 -32.59
C LEU A 658 -31.47 -85.50 -31.33
N TYR A 659 -31.57 -86.22 -30.21
CA TYR A 659 -31.79 -85.61 -28.89
C TYR A 659 -30.52 -84.89 -28.42
N LYS A 660 -30.62 -83.58 -28.23
CA LYS A 660 -29.74 -82.81 -27.35
C LYS A 660 -30.60 -82.03 -26.36
N ARG A 661 -30.09 -81.81 -25.16
CA ARG A 661 -30.76 -80.96 -24.16
C ARG A 661 -30.70 -79.48 -24.55
N LEU A 662 -29.55 -79.06 -25.08
CA LEU A 662 -29.25 -77.68 -25.48
C LEU A 662 -28.70 -77.69 -26.92
N TYR A 663 -29.11 -76.72 -27.73
CA TYR A 663 -28.65 -76.54 -29.10
C TYR A 663 -27.98 -75.17 -29.25
N LEU A 664 -26.72 -75.14 -29.67
CA LEU A 664 -25.99 -73.88 -29.86
C LEU A 664 -26.58 -73.07 -31.04
N PRO A 665 -26.43 -71.74 -31.06
CA PRO A 665 -26.87 -70.90 -32.17
C PRO A 665 -26.33 -71.41 -33.51
N GLY A 666 -27.24 -71.65 -34.47
CA GLY A 666 -26.94 -72.21 -35.79
C GLY A 666 -27.16 -73.73 -35.91
N GLU A 667 -27.28 -74.47 -34.81
CA GLU A 667 -27.63 -75.89 -34.82
C GLU A 667 -29.10 -76.12 -35.17
N SER A 668 -29.41 -77.24 -35.83
CA SER A 668 -30.76 -77.57 -36.30
C SER A 668 -31.25 -78.93 -35.80
N LEU A 669 -32.55 -79.02 -35.51
CA LEU A 669 -33.25 -80.19 -35.00
C LEU A 669 -34.34 -80.64 -35.98
N THR A 670 -34.33 -81.92 -36.34
CA THR A 670 -35.25 -82.52 -37.32
C THR A 670 -36.25 -83.47 -36.65
N PHE A 671 -37.51 -83.42 -37.10
CA PHE A 671 -38.63 -84.23 -36.57
C PHE A 671 -39.19 -85.21 -37.62
N MET A 672 -39.76 -86.32 -37.14
CA MET A 672 -40.40 -87.36 -37.95
C MET A 672 -41.67 -87.87 -37.23
N CYS A 673 -42.69 -88.28 -37.98
CA CYS A 673 -43.93 -88.83 -37.41
C CYS A 673 -43.92 -90.37 -37.37
N TYR A 674 -44.66 -90.98 -36.44
CA TYR A 674 -44.88 -92.42 -36.42
C TYR A 674 -45.81 -92.85 -37.57
N GLU A 675 -45.76 -94.14 -37.92
CA GLU A 675 -46.49 -94.70 -39.06
C GLU A 675 -48.02 -94.46 -38.94
N GLY A 676 -48.63 -93.90 -40.00
CA GLY A 676 -50.06 -93.51 -40.02
C GLY A 676 -50.34 -92.03 -39.76
N PHE A 677 -49.31 -91.23 -39.48
CA PHE A 677 -49.42 -89.78 -39.22
C PHE A 677 -48.58 -88.98 -40.23
N GLU A 678 -49.09 -87.82 -40.67
CA GLU A 678 -48.40 -86.89 -41.56
C GLU A 678 -47.89 -85.64 -40.80
N LEU A 679 -46.67 -85.19 -41.12
CA LEU A 679 -46.00 -84.07 -40.45
C LEU A 679 -46.49 -82.73 -41.01
N MET A 680 -47.12 -81.92 -40.16
CA MET A 680 -47.57 -80.58 -40.48
C MET A 680 -46.65 -79.54 -39.81
N GLY A 681 -45.82 -78.86 -40.60
CA GLY A 681 -44.87 -77.84 -40.14
C GLY A 681 -43.51 -77.92 -40.82
N GLU A 682 -42.53 -77.13 -40.33
CA GLU A 682 -41.16 -77.21 -40.81
C GLU A 682 -40.50 -78.49 -40.25
N VAL A 683 -40.00 -79.34 -41.14
CA VAL A 683 -39.41 -80.64 -40.75
C VAL A 683 -38.14 -80.45 -39.92
N THR A 684 -37.46 -79.31 -40.07
CA THR A 684 -36.22 -78.98 -39.35
C THR A 684 -36.26 -77.53 -38.87
N ILE A 685 -36.05 -77.31 -37.58
CA ILE A 685 -35.94 -75.98 -36.96
C ILE A 685 -34.48 -75.69 -36.58
N ARG A 686 -34.08 -74.42 -36.51
CA ARG A 686 -32.72 -73.95 -36.19
C ARG A 686 -32.74 -72.97 -35.01
N CYS A 687 -31.78 -73.10 -34.10
CA CYS A 687 -31.59 -72.16 -33.00
C CYS A 687 -31.00 -70.84 -33.51
N ILE A 688 -31.68 -69.72 -33.28
CA ILE A 688 -31.24 -68.36 -33.64
C ILE A 688 -30.77 -67.63 -32.38
N LEU A 689 -29.63 -66.93 -32.49
CA LEU A 689 -29.09 -66.09 -31.43
C LEU A 689 -30.08 -64.94 -31.09
N GLY A 690 -30.47 -64.83 -29.82
CA GLY A 690 -31.35 -63.78 -29.30
C GLY A 690 -31.19 -63.62 -27.79
N GLN A 691 -31.89 -62.66 -27.18
CA GLN A 691 -31.94 -62.49 -25.72
C GLN A 691 -33.40 -62.70 -25.24
N PRO A 692 -33.86 -63.94 -24.97
CA PRO A 692 -33.15 -65.23 -25.05
C PRO A 692 -33.06 -65.81 -26.47
N SER A 693 -32.10 -66.72 -26.70
CA SER A 693 -31.99 -67.48 -27.95
C SER A 693 -33.27 -68.28 -28.17
N HIS A 694 -33.79 -68.28 -29.41
CA HIS A 694 -35.08 -68.87 -29.73
C HIS A 694 -35.02 -69.69 -31.02
N TRP A 695 -35.97 -70.61 -31.18
CA TRP A 695 -36.12 -71.40 -32.39
C TRP A 695 -36.74 -70.56 -33.51
N ASN A 696 -36.23 -70.72 -34.73
CA ASN A 696 -36.76 -70.03 -35.92
C ASN A 696 -38.22 -70.37 -36.27
N GLY A 697 -38.77 -71.46 -35.71
CA GLY A 697 -40.12 -71.93 -35.98
C GLY A 697 -40.70 -72.78 -34.83
N PRO A 698 -42.04 -72.98 -34.80
CA PRO A 698 -42.72 -73.76 -33.77
C PRO A 698 -42.51 -75.28 -33.96
N LEU A 699 -42.78 -76.05 -32.90
CA LEU A 699 -42.75 -77.52 -32.93
C LEU A 699 -43.79 -78.06 -33.97
N PRO A 700 -43.40 -78.94 -34.92
CA PRO A 700 -44.33 -79.48 -35.91
C PRO A 700 -45.36 -80.43 -35.28
N VAL A 701 -46.47 -80.71 -35.96
CA VAL A 701 -47.56 -81.56 -35.42
C VAL A 701 -47.81 -82.76 -36.34
N CYS A 702 -47.91 -83.95 -35.77
CA CYS A 702 -48.25 -85.18 -36.49
C CYS A 702 -49.75 -85.45 -36.40
N LYS A 703 -50.49 -85.36 -37.52
CA LYS A 703 -51.94 -85.63 -37.55
C LYS A 703 -52.26 -86.94 -38.25
N VAL A 704 -53.30 -87.62 -37.76
CA VAL A 704 -53.83 -88.86 -38.32
C VAL A 704 -54.30 -88.59 -39.74
N ASN A 705 -53.92 -89.45 -40.68
CA ASN A 705 -54.39 -89.39 -42.06
C ASN A 705 -55.86 -89.87 -42.11
N GLN A 706 -56.80 -88.92 -42.14
CA GLN A 706 -58.22 -89.18 -41.90
C GLN A 706 -59.01 -89.32 -43.22
N ASP A 707 -58.83 -90.46 -43.89
CA ASP A 707 -59.76 -91.00 -44.91
C ASP A 707 -60.28 -92.36 -44.41
N SER A 708 -61.20 -92.34 -43.43
CA SER A 708 -62.19 -93.41 -43.16
C SER A 708 -63.14 -93.06 -42.00
N PHE A 709 -64.25 -92.41 -42.38
CA PHE A 709 -65.64 -92.59 -41.91
C PHE A 709 -65.99 -92.63 -40.39
N GLU A 710 -66.64 -91.54 -39.96
CA GLU A 710 -68.02 -91.45 -39.40
C GLU A 710 -68.47 -92.38 -38.24
N HIS A 711 -68.76 -91.81 -37.05
CA HIS A 711 -70.11 -91.34 -36.63
C HIS A 711 -70.25 -91.17 -35.08
N ALA A 712 -70.80 -90.01 -34.68
CA ALA A 712 -71.86 -89.73 -33.66
C ALA A 712 -71.75 -90.35 -32.24
N LEU A 713 -72.05 -89.70 -31.11
CA LEU A 713 -73.09 -88.71 -30.78
C LEU A 713 -72.88 -88.22 -29.31
N GLU A 714 -73.26 -86.97 -29.00
CA GLU A 714 -73.93 -86.39 -27.77
C GLU A 714 -73.58 -86.89 -26.34
N ALA A 715 -73.72 -86.18 -25.21
CA ALA A 715 -74.03 -84.81 -24.77
C ALA A 715 -73.97 -84.82 -23.20
N GLU A 716 -74.34 -83.69 -22.56
CA GLU A 716 -74.55 -83.40 -21.10
C GLU A 716 -73.33 -82.81 -20.33
N ALA A 717 -73.28 -81.52 -19.97
CA ALA A 717 -74.06 -80.73 -18.95
C ALA A 717 -73.56 -80.99 -17.50
N ALA A 718 -73.43 -80.08 -16.53
CA ALA A 718 -73.64 -78.63 -16.35
C ALA A 718 -73.06 -78.20 -14.97
N ALA A 719 -72.99 -76.88 -14.72
CA ALA A 719 -72.95 -76.15 -13.42
C ALA A 719 -71.68 -76.31 -12.54
N GLU A 720 -71.13 -75.28 -11.87
CA GLU A 720 -71.77 -74.29 -11.00
C GLU A 720 -71.16 -72.87 -11.09
N THR A 721 -72.03 -71.89 -10.90
CA THR A 721 -71.75 -70.48 -10.59
C THR A 721 -71.56 -70.28 -9.09
N SER A 722 -70.68 -69.37 -8.65
CA SER A 722 -70.99 -68.54 -7.46
C SER A 722 -70.32 -67.17 -7.53
N LEU A 723 -71.09 -66.19 -7.06
CA LEU A 723 -70.96 -64.75 -7.20
C LEU A 723 -70.75 -64.19 -5.80
N GLU A 724 -69.62 -63.52 -5.55
CA GLU A 724 -69.43 -62.60 -4.42
C GLU A 724 -68.31 -61.64 -4.84
N GLY A 725 -68.53 -60.36 -5.07
CA GLY A 725 -69.26 -59.41 -4.24
C GLY A 725 -68.24 -58.34 -3.87
N GLY A 726 -68.44 -57.13 -4.39
CA GLY A 726 -67.45 -56.07 -4.41
C GLY A 726 -66.91 -55.67 -3.03
N ASN A 727 -65.57 -55.58 -2.92
CA ASN A 727 -64.89 -54.82 -1.87
C ASN A 727 -63.38 -54.60 -2.16
N MET A 728 -62.98 -54.33 -3.41
CA MET A 728 -61.56 -54.05 -3.75
C MET A 728 -61.31 -52.67 -4.38
N ALA A 729 -62.35 -51.81 -4.45
CA ALA A 729 -62.20 -50.42 -4.91
C ALA A 729 -62.11 -49.42 -3.74
N LEU A 730 -62.69 -49.69 -2.57
CA LEU A 730 -62.70 -48.72 -1.46
C LEU A 730 -61.38 -48.66 -0.65
N ALA A 731 -60.55 -49.70 -0.71
CA ALA A 731 -59.30 -49.77 0.07
C ALA A 731 -58.16 -48.91 -0.48
N ILE A 732 -58.22 -48.51 -1.77
CA ILE A 732 -57.15 -47.74 -2.44
C ILE A 732 -57.54 -46.26 -2.56
N PHE A 733 -58.82 -45.96 -2.77
CA PHE A 733 -59.25 -44.57 -2.97
C PHE A 733 -59.33 -43.75 -1.68
N ILE A 734 -59.64 -44.37 -0.53
CA ILE A 734 -59.77 -43.64 0.76
C ILE A 734 -58.41 -43.11 1.27
N PRO A 735 -57.30 -43.89 1.27
CA PRO A 735 -55.99 -43.38 1.70
C PRO A 735 -55.45 -42.27 0.78
N VAL A 736 -55.67 -42.38 -0.53
CA VAL A 736 -55.21 -41.39 -1.52
C VAL A 736 -55.94 -40.06 -1.34
N LEU A 737 -57.25 -40.09 -1.07
CA LEU A 737 -58.04 -38.88 -0.83
C LEU A 737 -57.65 -38.18 0.49
N ILE A 738 -57.31 -38.94 1.53
CA ILE A 738 -56.82 -38.40 2.81
C ILE A 738 -55.44 -37.75 2.64
N ILE A 739 -54.52 -38.38 1.90
CA ILE A 739 -53.19 -37.81 1.62
C ILE A 739 -53.30 -36.55 0.77
N SER A 740 -54.17 -36.52 -0.24
CA SER A 740 -54.42 -35.31 -1.05
C SER A 740 -55.03 -34.17 -0.23
N LEU A 741 -55.92 -34.45 0.72
CA LEU A 741 -56.49 -33.43 1.62
C LEU A 741 -55.45 -32.91 2.62
N LEU A 742 -54.56 -33.76 3.14
CA LEU A 742 -53.48 -33.34 4.04
C LEU A 742 -52.43 -32.49 3.32
N LEU A 743 -52.04 -32.87 2.11
CA LEU A 743 -51.12 -32.07 1.28
C LEU A 743 -51.76 -30.74 0.85
N GLY A 744 -53.04 -30.74 0.50
CA GLY A 744 -53.79 -29.51 0.21
C GLY A 744 -53.92 -28.58 1.43
N GLY A 745 -54.18 -29.14 2.61
CA GLY A 745 -54.24 -28.40 3.87
C GLY A 745 -52.89 -27.79 4.28
N ALA A 746 -51.79 -28.56 4.14
CA ALA A 746 -50.44 -28.07 4.39
C ALA A 746 -50.03 -26.96 3.41
N TYR A 747 -50.40 -27.10 2.13
CA TYR A 747 -50.16 -26.06 1.13
C TYR A 747 -50.89 -24.75 1.44
N ILE A 748 -52.16 -24.83 1.88
CA ILE A 748 -52.94 -23.65 2.29
C ILE A 748 -52.38 -23.04 3.58
N TYR A 749 -51.92 -23.85 4.54
CA TYR A 749 -51.29 -23.35 5.77
C TYR A 749 -49.98 -22.61 5.51
N ILE A 750 -49.09 -23.18 4.67
CA ILE A 750 -47.81 -22.56 4.31
C ILE A 750 -48.02 -21.27 3.50
N THR A 751 -49.00 -21.25 2.59
CA THR A 751 -49.32 -20.04 1.80
C THR A 751 -49.96 -18.95 2.66
N ARG A 752 -50.74 -19.29 3.70
CA ARG A 752 -51.31 -18.30 4.64
C ARG A 752 -50.29 -17.76 5.64
N CYS A 753 -49.35 -18.59 6.12
CA CYS A 753 -48.25 -18.15 6.99
C CYS A 753 -47.23 -17.25 6.26
N ARG A 754 -47.15 -17.34 4.92
CA ARG A 754 -46.31 -16.45 4.11
C ARG A 754 -46.85 -15.02 3.95
N TYR A 755 -48.14 -14.79 4.29
CA TYR A 755 -48.81 -13.50 4.07
C TYR A 755 -48.88 -12.61 5.31
N TYR A 756 -48.55 -13.13 6.52
CA TYR A 756 -48.67 -12.37 7.79
C TYR A 756 -47.35 -12.13 8.52
N SER A 757 -46.20 -12.49 7.93
CA SER A 757 -44.90 -12.33 8.59
C SER A 757 -44.06 -11.31 7.83
N SER A 758 -44.15 -10.04 8.25
CA SER A 758 -43.18 -9.01 7.91
C SER A 758 -41.88 -9.26 8.69
N LEU A 759 -41.01 -10.12 8.17
CA LEU A 759 -39.60 -10.15 8.56
C LEU A 759 -38.76 -10.14 7.28
N ARG A 760 -38.13 -9.00 7.03
CA ARG A 760 -37.13 -8.83 5.96
C ARG A 760 -35.81 -9.43 6.41
N LEU A 761 -35.32 -10.41 5.66
CA LEU A 761 -33.90 -10.77 5.54
C LEU A 761 -33.58 -10.91 4.03
N PRO A 762 -32.35 -10.56 3.61
CA PRO A 762 -32.04 -10.23 2.22
C PRO A 762 -31.89 -11.46 1.31
N LEU A 763 -32.29 -11.24 0.06
CA LEU A 763 -32.32 -12.19 -1.05
C LEU A 763 -30.91 -12.54 -1.54
N VAL A 764 -30.58 -13.82 -1.53
CA VAL A 764 -29.62 -14.42 -2.48
C VAL A 764 -30.42 -14.76 -3.73
N TYR A 765 -30.15 -14.04 -4.82
CA TYR A 765 -30.63 -14.40 -6.15
C TYR A 765 -29.79 -15.56 -6.68
N SER A 766 -30.43 -16.68 -7.00
CA SER A 766 -29.93 -17.61 -8.02
C SER A 766 -30.74 -17.38 -9.29
N HIS A 767 -30.08 -16.91 -10.34
CA HIS A 767 -30.60 -16.89 -11.70
C HIS A 767 -30.07 -18.09 -12.51
N PRO A 768 -30.78 -18.47 -13.58
CA PRO A 768 -31.03 -19.86 -13.96
C PRO A 768 -30.10 -20.36 -15.08
N TYR A 769 -29.86 -21.67 -15.10
CA TYR A 769 -29.35 -22.36 -16.29
C TYR A 769 -30.46 -22.44 -17.35
N SER A 770 -30.33 -21.64 -18.41
CA SER A 770 -31.05 -21.83 -19.67
C SER A 770 -30.27 -22.76 -20.59
N GLN A 771 -30.99 -23.68 -21.23
CA GLN A 771 -30.50 -24.60 -22.26
C GLN A 771 -29.84 -23.85 -23.43
N ILE A 772 -28.69 -24.36 -23.88
CA ILE A 772 -28.07 -24.00 -25.16
C ILE A 772 -28.73 -24.86 -26.26
N THR A 773 -29.39 -24.19 -27.20
CA THR A 773 -29.63 -24.69 -28.56
C THR A 773 -28.65 -24.00 -29.51
N VAL A 774 -28.05 -24.81 -30.38
CA VAL A 774 -27.19 -24.41 -31.49
C VAL A 774 -28.01 -23.60 -32.50
N GLU A 775 -27.49 -22.48 -33.01
CA GLU A 775 -27.33 -22.14 -34.45
C GLU A 775 -27.01 -20.65 -34.70
N THR A 776 -25.96 -20.43 -35.51
CA THR A 776 -25.77 -19.44 -36.59
C THR A 776 -25.67 -17.91 -36.35
N GLU A 777 -24.53 -17.41 -36.85
CA GLU A 777 -24.32 -16.21 -37.70
C GLU A 777 -24.16 -14.79 -37.11
N PHE A 778 -23.02 -14.19 -37.50
CA PHE A 778 -22.75 -12.80 -37.93
C PHE A 778 -23.35 -11.62 -37.14
N ASP A 779 -22.50 -10.77 -36.55
CA ASP A 779 -22.01 -9.55 -37.21
C ASP A 779 -21.02 -8.77 -36.32
N ASN A 780 -20.03 -8.17 -36.96
CA ASN A 780 -19.15 -7.15 -36.37
C ASN A 780 -19.79 -5.77 -36.66
N PRO A 781 -19.64 -4.75 -35.80
CA PRO A 781 -18.79 -3.66 -36.24
C PRO A 781 -18.00 -2.91 -35.14
N ILE A 782 -16.92 -2.34 -35.64
CA ILE A 782 -16.00 -1.34 -35.10
C ILE A 782 -16.74 -0.03 -34.75
N TYR A 783 -16.39 0.65 -33.65
CA TYR A 783 -15.93 2.06 -33.59
C TYR A 783 -15.59 2.54 -32.15
N GLU A 784 -14.35 3.06 -32.04
CA GLU A 784 -13.79 4.20 -31.25
C GLU A 784 -14.32 4.60 -29.87
N THR A 785 -13.37 4.74 -28.93
CA THR A 785 -12.97 5.92 -28.10
C THR A 785 -12.48 5.38 -26.75
N GLY A 786 -11.27 5.62 -26.24
CA GLY A 786 -10.47 6.82 -26.35
C GLY A 786 -10.60 7.58 -25.03
N GLU A 787 -9.97 7.12 -23.95
CA GLU A 787 -9.63 8.00 -22.83
C GLU A 787 -8.46 7.46 -22.00
N THR A 788 -7.51 8.38 -21.80
CA THR A 788 -6.18 8.26 -21.22
C THR A 788 -6.24 8.29 -19.69
N ARG A 789 -5.59 7.34 -19.02
CA ARG A 789 -5.24 7.47 -17.60
C ARG A 789 -3.80 7.95 -17.48
N GLU A 790 -3.66 9.18 -16.99
CA GLU A 790 -2.41 9.75 -16.51
C GLU A 790 -1.97 9.00 -15.25
N TYR A 791 -0.71 8.56 -15.25
CA TYR A 791 -0.01 8.10 -14.06
C TYR A 791 0.86 9.26 -13.59
N GLU A 792 0.51 9.83 -12.44
CA GLU A 792 1.38 10.71 -11.66
C GLU A 792 2.53 9.86 -11.12
N VAL A 793 3.74 10.10 -11.63
CA VAL A 793 4.97 9.55 -11.08
C VAL A 793 5.64 10.66 -10.29
N SER A 794 5.64 10.50 -8.97
CA SER A 794 6.47 11.25 -8.02
C SER A 794 7.94 10.89 -8.22
N ILE A 795 8.78 11.90 -8.50
CA ILE A 795 10.21 11.92 -8.15
C ILE A 795 10.48 13.24 -7.46
#